data_AF-A0A2E9PEK9-F1
#
_entry.id   AF-A0A2E9PEK9-F1
#
_cell.length_a   1.000
_cell.length_b   1.000
_cell.length_c   1.000
_cell.angle_alpha   90.00
_cell.angle_beta   90.00
_cell.angle_gamma   90.00
#
_symmetry.space_group_name_H-M   'P 1'
#
loop_
_entity.id
_entity.type
_entity.pdbx_description
1 polymer ?
#
loop_
_entity_poly.entity_id
_entity_poly.type
_entity_poly.pdbx_seq_one_letter_code
_entity_poly.pdbx_strand_id
1 'polypeptide(L)'
;MLFRAPVVQIKRLTLSVLCLFVPAAMGNPATADSRQSSPQQIEQVSVEQVAQYVAKHAYEQAEQLTLLSIEKAKQGNIRSPYTFFQLGTILQNADRYQSSNQALRLALEQYTQLGELNMVSRTLLALGTSEHHLAKYASASNYFHRARSIATMQGDGAFEAEILMQLGIMQKEQGEIEQALATLKSALALFRQQQVLHRISACLANIGDVYLTLSYFSDARRYYEDAFAMAQTLESTALQGDIMAKLGAVELREGQTSRAIDIFNQALLLLHQDGDTAATSETKMLLGEALVKHGDTQAGLTLLNNSYGYALQTNRHPLIKQTRLALANAMLAIQDFDQALKYAQNGTLHAREVSDIRSQMDFLTLQVNAYAAKGDFRKALDIQSVLQSIREKMLQSENQAVIGRLQAEVELERQSQALQMLKKTKAMELAQAEHRHLATTLAWSISLAAVLTLFLIWGRFKQRQQNIVLRREVRQATVELENKNSELENAYKTLEQVSLRDTLTGLYNRHYLESQLPAEIKRSQFAIRQNKEGVKANQDLLCLLIDIDHFKRINDDFGHIAGDKVLVKFSQILREVFRQTDLIIRWGGEEFLVVCRQSSKQELPELAERCRAAVAEATFDVNADNPIQVTCSIGFSVLPPHHNTQFDENWQQTFALVDYCLYAAKLSGRNGWVGVADSSSQRKASPSSLPIDKKFNFSQSKIATSFNNIASITWPDE
;
A
#
# COMPACT_ATOMS: atom_id res chain seq x y z
N MET A 1 -30.64 9.93 -23.22
CA MET A 1 -29.91 9.41 -24.39
C MET A 1 -28.66 8.71 -23.86
N LEU A 2 -28.71 7.39 -23.65
CA LEU A 2 -28.48 6.29 -24.59
C LEU A 2 -26.97 5.93 -24.76
N PHE A 3 -26.72 4.62 -24.60
CA PHE A 3 -25.50 3.81 -24.79
C PHE A 3 -24.51 3.72 -23.61
N ARG A 4 -24.53 2.66 -22.78
CA ARG A 4 -24.25 1.20 -22.94
C ARG A 4 -22.77 0.84 -22.70
N ALA A 5 -22.55 0.08 -21.63
CA ALA A 5 -21.37 -0.75 -21.37
C ALA A 5 -21.29 -1.95 -22.34
N PRO A 6 -20.12 -2.61 -22.48
CA PRO A 6 -20.07 -4.02 -22.82
C PRO A 6 -19.72 -4.88 -21.60
N VAL A 7 -20.56 -5.89 -21.45
CA VAL A 7 -20.49 -7.04 -20.57
C VAL A 7 -19.34 -7.95 -20.98
N VAL A 8 -18.55 -8.40 -20.01
CA VAL A 8 -17.56 -9.47 -20.16
C VAL A 8 -18.30 -10.81 -20.33
N GLN A 9 -18.29 -11.35 -21.55
CA GLN A 9 -18.76 -12.71 -21.82
C GLN A 9 -17.68 -13.73 -21.45
N ILE A 10 -17.96 -14.51 -20.41
CA ILE A 10 -17.28 -15.77 -20.08
C ILE A 10 -17.68 -16.80 -21.14
N LYS A 11 -16.79 -17.13 -22.08
CA LYS A 11 -16.95 -18.33 -22.92
C LYS A 11 -16.41 -19.55 -22.17
N ARG A 12 -17.33 -20.40 -21.73
CA ARG A 12 -17.06 -21.81 -21.40
C ARG A 12 -16.53 -22.50 -22.66
N LEU A 13 -15.27 -22.97 -22.65
CA LEU A 13 -14.79 -23.98 -23.60
C LEU A 13 -15.12 -25.36 -23.03
N THR A 14 -16.17 -25.97 -23.57
CA THR A 14 -16.38 -27.42 -23.56
C THR A 14 -15.44 -28.03 -24.60
N LEU A 15 -14.36 -28.69 -24.18
CA LEU A 15 -13.56 -29.54 -25.06
C LEU A 15 -14.16 -30.96 -25.05
N SER A 16 -14.93 -31.26 -26.08
CA SER A 16 -15.35 -32.62 -26.43
C SER A 16 -14.17 -33.30 -27.15
N VAL A 17 -13.62 -34.37 -26.58
CA VAL A 17 -12.64 -35.25 -27.25
C VAL A 17 -13.33 -36.58 -27.54
N LEU A 18 -13.81 -36.70 -28.78
CA LEU A 18 -14.26 -37.89 -29.53
C LEU A 18 -14.07 -37.43 -31.00
N CYS A 19 -13.40 -38.07 -31.94
CA CYS A 19 -13.33 -39.45 -32.41
C CYS A 19 -12.18 -39.50 -33.46
N LEU A 20 -11.35 -40.55 -33.52
CA LEU A 20 -11.41 -41.71 -34.43
C LEU A 20 -11.13 -41.45 -35.94
N PHE A 21 -10.41 -42.40 -36.54
CA PHE A 21 -10.21 -42.69 -37.97
C PHE A 21 -9.35 -41.74 -38.83
N VAL A 22 -8.18 -42.24 -39.24
CA VAL A 22 -7.46 -41.75 -40.43
C VAL A 22 -7.85 -42.65 -41.60
N PRO A 23 -8.61 -42.18 -42.61
CA PRO A 23 -8.70 -42.87 -43.88
C PRO A 23 -7.48 -42.49 -44.74
N ALA A 24 -6.91 -43.49 -45.40
CA ALA A 24 -5.89 -43.32 -46.41
C ALA A 24 -6.46 -42.65 -47.68
N ALA A 25 -5.78 -41.63 -48.20
CA ALA A 25 -6.03 -41.10 -49.53
C ALA A 25 -4.70 -40.93 -50.29
N MET A 26 -4.63 -41.57 -51.45
CA MET A 26 -3.54 -41.49 -52.41
C MET A 26 -3.52 -40.15 -53.16
N GLY A 27 -2.32 -39.60 -53.39
CA GLY A 27 -2.04 -38.52 -54.34
C GLY A 27 -0.53 -38.37 -54.56
N ASN A 28 -0.07 -38.54 -55.81
CA ASN A 28 1.35 -38.63 -56.22
C ASN A 28 2.07 -37.25 -56.28
N PRO A 29 3.42 -37.21 -56.40
CA PRO A 29 4.26 -36.09 -55.97
C PRO A 29 4.77 -35.17 -57.11
N ALA A 30 5.07 -33.92 -56.75
CA ALA A 30 6.09 -32.98 -57.29
C ALA A 30 5.73 -31.61 -56.68
N THR A 31 6.62 -30.79 -56.11
CA THR A 31 7.96 -30.36 -56.53
C THR A 31 8.80 -29.96 -55.31
N ALA A 32 10.11 -30.08 -55.44
CA ALA A 32 11.08 -29.56 -54.49
C ALA A 32 11.04 -28.03 -54.43
N ASP A 33 11.00 -27.46 -53.22
CA ASP A 33 11.58 -26.16 -52.97
C ASP A 33 12.18 -26.11 -51.57
N SER A 34 13.49 -25.87 -51.53
CA SER A 34 14.33 -25.84 -50.34
C SER A 34 14.22 -24.48 -49.66
N ARG A 35 13.38 -24.37 -48.63
CA ARG A 35 13.45 -23.29 -47.63
C ARG A 35 13.19 -23.85 -46.24
N GLN A 36 14.07 -23.48 -45.32
CA GLN A 36 14.13 -23.83 -43.90
C GLN A 36 12.79 -24.25 -43.30
N SER A 37 12.59 -25.55 -43.12
CA SER A 37 11.46 -26.12 -42.38
C SER A 37 11.66 -25.84 -40.88
N SER A 38 10.62 -25.29 -40.26
CA SER A 38 10.58 -25.04 -38.81
C SER A 38 10.80 -26.34 -38.01
N PRO A 39 11.36 -26.30 -36.79
CA PRO A 39 11.60 -27.50 -35.98
C PRO A 39 10.34 -28.37 -35.79
N GLN A 40 9.16 -27.73 -35.69
CA GLN A 40 7.86 -28.41 -35.58
C GLN A 40 7.48 -29.21 -36.84
N GLN A 41 7.84 -28.73 -38.05
CA GLN A 41 7.56 -29.46 -39.29
C GLN A 41 8.45 -30.70 -39.44
N ILE A 42 9.70 -30.64 -38.99
CA ILE A 42 10.61 -31.80 -39.02
C ILE A 42 10.17 -32.87 -38.01
N GLU A 43 9.65 -32.46 -36.84
CA GLU A 43 9.10 -33.37 -35.83
C GLU A 43 7.88 -34.14 -36.36
N GLN A 44 6.90 -33.44 -36.98
CA GLN A 44 5.70 -34.05 -37.56
C GLN A 44 6.02 -35.07 -38.67
N VAL A 45 6.96 -34.72 -39.56
CA VAL A 45 7.36 -35.59 -40.67
C VAL A 45 7.91 -36.94 -40.18
N SER A 46 8.59 -37.00 -39.03
CA SER A 46 9.12 -38.26 -38.51
C SER A 46 8.05 -39.21 -37.94
N VAL A 47 7.00 -38.67 -37.31
CA VAL A 47 5.88 -39.46 -36.77
C VAL A 47 5.00 -39.97 -37.91
N GLU A 48 4.71 -39.11 -38.89
CA GLU A 48 3.94 -39.47 -40.08
C GLU A 48 4.64 -40.53 -40.92
N GLN A 49 5.97 -40.45 -41.07
CA GLN A 49 6.75 -41.48 -41.76
C GLN A 49 6.67 -42.84 -41.06
N VAL A 50 6.82 -42.88 -39.74
CA VAL A 50 6.66 -44.12 -38.96
C VAL A 50 5.24 -44.67 -39.11
N ALA A 51 4.21 -43.83 -39.04
CA ALA A 51 2.82 -44.24 -39.27
C ALA A 51 2.60 -44.78 -40.69
N GLN A 52 3.18 -44.17 -41.72
CA GLN A 52 3.11 -44.65 -43.10
C GLN A 52 3.82 -46.00 -43.29
N TYR A 53 4.98 -46.20 -42.67
CA TYR A 53 5.67 -47.47 -42.69
C TYR A 53 4.83 -48.56 -42.02
N VAL A 54 4.25 -48.29 -40.85
CA VAL A 54 3.32 -49.20 -40.17
C VAL A 54 2.11 -49.53 -41.04
N ALA A 55 1.50 -48.53 -41.70
CA ALA A 55 0.37 -48.72 -42.59
C ALA A 55 0.70 -49.56 -43.84
N LYS A 56 1.97 -49.55 -44.28
CA LYS A 56 2.48 -50.37 -45.39
C LYS A 56 3.04 -51.73 -44.94
N HIS A 57 2.86 -52.10 -43.67
CA HIS A 57 3.47 -53.29 -43.06
C HIS A 57 5.01 -53.32 -43.11
N ALA A 58 5.64 -52.16 -43.32
CA ALA A 58 7.09 -51.95 -43.34
C ALA A 58 7.62 -51.72 -41.91
N TYR A 59 7.38 -52.69 -41.03
CA TYR A 59 7.59 -52.55 -39.60
C TYR A 59 9.07 -52.35 -39.20
N GLU A 60 9.98 -53.04 -39.88
CA GLU A 60 11.41 -52.92 -39.61
C GLU A 60 11.91 -51.49 -39.86
N GLN A 61 11.45 -50.87 -40.97
CA GLN A 61 11.77 -49.48 -41.28
C GLN A 61 11.18 -48.52 -40.24
N ALA A 62 9.96 -48.79 -39.76
CA ALA A 62 9.33 -48.01 -38.70
C ALA A 62 10.16 -48.05 -37.40
N GLU A 63 10.60 -49.25 -36.98
CA GLU A 63 11.41 -49.44 -35.78
C GLU A 63 12.80 -48.79 -35.89
N GLN A 64 13.49 -48.97 -37.02
CA GLN A 64 14.79 -48.34 -37.28
C GLN A 64 14.68 -46.81 -37.25
N LEU A 65 13.62 -46.23 -37.85
CA LEU A 65 13.40 -44.79 -37.84
C LEU A 65 13.09 -44.25 -36.44
N THR A 66 12.35 -45.00 -35.62
CA THR A 66 12.13 -44.64 -34.20
C THR A 66 13.42 -44.73 -33.39
N LEU A 67 14.24 -45.77 -33.59
CA LEU A 67 15.55 -45.90 -32.93
C LEU A 67 16.50 -44.75 -33.27
N LEU A 68 16.62 -44.41 -34.55
CA LEU A 68 17.40 -43.27 -35.03
C LEU A 68 16.90 -41.96 -34.42
N SER A 69 15.57 -41.83 -34.29
CA SER A 69 14.93 -40.68 -33.66
C SER A 69 15.29 -40.52 -32.19
N ILE A 70 15.35 -41.63 -31.44
CA ILE A 70 15.78 -41.67 -30.04
C ILE A 70 17.27 -41.31 -29.93
N GLU A 71 18.12 -41.86 -30.80
CA GLU A 71 19.56 -41.59 -30.78
C GLU A 71 19.88 -40.11 -31.03
N LYS A 72 19.23 -39.50 -32.04
CA LYS A 72 19.35 -38.06 -32.31
C LYS A 72 18.94 -37.21 -31.10
N ALA A 73 17.92 -37.64 -30.36
CA ALA A 73 17.47 -36.96 -29.15
C ALA A 73 18.54 -36.97 -28.04
N LYS A 74 19.17 -38.14 -27.83
CA LYS A 74 20.26 -38.31 -26.86
C LYS A 74 21.50 -37.49 -27.21
N GLN A 75 21.73 -37.21 -28.49
CA GLN A 75 22.83 -36.37 -28.98
C GLN A 75 22.58 -34.85 -28.83
N GLY A 76 21.54 -34.44 -28.09
CA GLY A 76 21.25 -33.04 -27.79
C GLY A 76 20.30 -32.35 -28.76
N ASN A 77 19.75 -33.08 -29.73
CA ASN A 77 18.70 -32.56 -30.61
C ASN A 77 17.37 -32.60 -29.86
N ILE A 78 16.87 -31.45 -29.40
CA ILE A 78 15.64 -31.40 -28.59
C ILE A 78 14.47 -31.84 -29.45
N ARG A 79 13.86 -32.97 -29.07
CA ARG A 79 12.60 -33.47 -29.61
C ARG A 79 11.57 -33.47 -28.51
N SER A 80 10.35 -33.01 -28.83
CA SER A 80 9.25 -32.97 -27.88
C SER A 80 8.98 -34.35 -27.24
N PRO A 81 8.74 -34.44 -25.93
CA PRO A 81 8.36 -35.69 -25.26
C PRO A 81 7.08 -36.31 -25.86
N TYR A 82 6.21 -35.46 -26.41
CA TYR A 82 4.99 -35.88 -27.10
C TYR A 82 5.29 -36.70 -28.35
N THR A 83 6.33 -36.34 -29.11
CA THR A 83 6.77 -37.09 -30.29
C THR A 83 7.14 -38.52 -29.91
N PHE A 84 7.90 -38.71 -28.83
CA PHE A 84 8.28 -40.06 -28.37
C PHE A 84 7.10 -40.86 -27.83
N PHE A 85 6.16 -40.19 -27.15
CA PHE A 85 4.92 -40.82 -26.74
C PHE A 85 4.13 -41.31 -27.96
N GLN A 86 3.97 -40.48 -28.99
CA GLN A 86 3.29 -40.86 -30.23
C GLN A 86 3.99 -41.99 -30.99
N LEU A 87 5.32 -41.92 -31.14
CA LEU A 87 6.09 -43.01 -31.76
C LEU A 87 5.91 -44.32 -30.98
N GLY A 88 5.96 -44.23 -29.65
CA GLY A 88 5.73 -45.34 -28.75
C GLY A 88 4.34 -45.96 -28.93
N THR A 89 3.28 -45.16 -28.99
CA THR A 89 1.90 -45.66 -29.14
C THR A 89 1.62 -46.21 -30.54
N ILE A 90 2.17 -45.60 -31.60
CA ILE A 90 2.06 -46.14 -32.97
C ILE A 90 2.70 -47.55 -33.04
N LEU A 91 3.91 -47.70 -32.48
CA LEU A 91 4.58 -49.00 -32.44
C LEU A 91 3.85 -49.99 -31.54
N GLN A 92 3.30 -49.55 -30.40
CA GLN A 92 2.48 -50.40 -29.53
C GLN A 92 1.25 -50.94 -30.26
N ASN A 93 0.52 -50.09 -30.99
CA ASN A 93 -0.64 -50.50 -31.79
C ASN A 93 -0.27 -51.42 -32.96
N ALA A 94 1.00 -51.40 -33.38
CA ALA A 94 1.58 -52.32 -34.35
C ALA A 94 2.18 -53.58 -33.70
N ASP A 95 1.90 -53.84 -32.42
CA ASP A 95 2.41 -54.96 -31.61
C ASP A 95 3.96 -55.00 -31.49
N ARG A 96 4.63 -53.86 -31.69
CA ARG A 96 6.09 -53.68 -31.54
C ARG A 96 6.45 -53.17 -30.15
N TYR A 97 6.11 -53.96 -29.14
CA TYR A 97 6.22 -53.53 -27.72
C TYR A 97 7.64 -53.24 -27.25
N GLN A 98 8.66 -53.95 -27.77
CA GLN A 98 10.06 -53.70 -27.39
C GLN A 98 10.54 -52.31 -27.85
N SER A 99 10.38 -52.02 -29.14
CA SER A 99 10.72 -50.72 -29.74
C SER A 99 9.85 -49.59 -29.20
N SER A 100 8.56 -49.86 -28.96
CA SER A 100 7.63 -48.96 -28.27
C SER A 100 8.17 -48.55 -26.89
N ASN A 101 8.61 -49.50 -26.07
CA ASN A 101 9.11 -49.22 -24.72
C ASN A 101 10.33 -48.31 -24.72
N GLN A 102 11.19 -48.38 -25.74
CA GLN A 102 12.35 -47.49 -25.83
C GLN A 102 11.93 -46.03 -26.04
N ALA A 103 10.94 -45.78 -26.90
CA ALA A 103 10.39 -44.44 -27.12
C ALA A 103 9.61 -43.95 -25.88
N LEU A 104 8.74 -44.79 -25.33
CA LEU A 104 7.92 -44.45 -24.16
C LEU A 104 8.75 -44.18 -22.90
N ARG A 105 9.88 -44.87 -22.68
CA ARG A 105 10.78 -44.59 -21.55
C ARG A 105 11.42 -43.21 -21.65
N LEU A 106 11.82 -42.80 -22.86
CA LEU A 106 12.36 -41.46 -23.09
C LEU A 106 11.27 -40.39 -22.88
N ALA A 107 10.06 -40.63 -23.37
CA ALA A 107 8.91 -39.76 -23.12
C ALA A 107 8.62 -39.63 -21.62
N LEU A 108 8.62 -40.75 -20.89
CA LEU A 108 8.38 -40.78 -19.44
C LEU A 108 9.42 -39.97 -18.68
N GLU A 109 10.70 -40.13 -19.00
CA GLU A 109 11.79 -39.39 -18.36
C GLU A 109 11.60 -37.87 -18.53
N GLN A 110 11.34 -37.43 -19.76
CA GLN A 110 11.14 -36.02 -20.06
C GLN A 110 9.86 -35.45 -19.44
N TYR A 111 8.72 -36.17 -19.49
CA TYR A 111 7.49 -35.73 -18.83
C TYR A 111 7.63 -35.67 -17.31
N THR A 112 8.42 -36.56 -16.72
CA THR A 112 8.73 -36.54 -15.28
C THR A 112 9.54 -35.30 -14.93
N GLN A 113 10.54 -34.93 -15.74
CA GLN A 113 11.33 -33.71 -15.55
C GLN A 113 10.49 -32.43 -15.70
N LEU A 114 9.54 -32.42 -16.63
CA LEU A 114 8.62 -31.29 -16.86
C LEU A 114 7.51 -31.19 -15.81
N GLY A 115 7.27 -32.24 -15.01
CA GLY A 115 6.19 -32.27 -14.02
C GLY A 115 4.79 -32.46 -14.62
N GLU A 116 4.69 -32.95 -15.86
CA GLU A 116 3.44 -33.17 -16.61
C GLU A 116 2.74 -34.47 -16.15
N LEU A 117 2.17 -34.47 -14.94
CA LEU A 117 1.63 -35.66 -14.28
C LEU A 117 0.60 -36.44 -15.12
N ASN A 118 -0.25 -35.76 -15.89
CA ASN A 118 -1.23 -36.43 -16.75
C ASN A 118 -0.54 -37.28 -17.83
N MET A 119 0.48 -36.71 -18.49
CA MET A 119 1.25 -37.40 -19.52
C MET A 119 2.17 -38.46 -18.92
N VAL A 120 2.71 -38.25 -17.72
CA VAL A 120 3.40 -39.31 -16.95
C VAL A 120 2.47 -40.50 -16.76
N SER A 121 1.26 -40.28 -16.26
CA SER A 121 0.29 -41.36 -16.02
C SER A 121 -0.10 -42.12 -17.30
N ARG A 122 -0.35 -41.40 -18.40
CA ARG A 122 -0.64 -41.99 -19.72
C ARG A 122 0.53 -42.80 -20.28
N THR A 123 1.75 -42.30 -20.11
CA THR A 123 2.96 -43.01 -20.55
C THR A 123 3.21 -44.26 -19.70
N LEU A 124 2.93 -44.20 -18.39
CA LEU A 124 3.00 -45.37 -17.50
C LEU A 124 1.96 -46.44 -17.88
N LEU A 125 0.72 -46.06 -18.19
CA LEU A 125 -0.28 -47.01 -18.72
C LEU A 125 0.23 -47.69 -19.99
N ALA A 126 0.72 -46.91 -20.96
CA ALA A 126 1.25 -47.45 -22.21
C ALA A 126 2.44 -48.40 -21.97
N LEU A 127 3.40 -48.03 -21.12
CA LEU A 127 4.50 -48.92 -20.73
C LEU A 127 4.00 -50.19 -20.05
N GLY A 128 3.01 -50.05 -19.16
CA GLY A 128 2.37 -51.18 -18.49
C GLY A 128 1.76 -52.16 -19.48
N THR A 129 0.98 -51.67 -20.44
CA THR A 129 0.37 -52.49 -21.50
C THR A 129 1.43 -53.16 -22.38
N SER A 130 2.49 -52.45 -22.78
CA SER A 130 3.58 -53.06 -23.55
C SER A 130 4.35 -54.12 -22.77
N GLU A 131 4.69 -53.88 -21.50
CA GLU A 131 5.37 -54.88 -20.66
C GLU A 131 4.46 -56.08 -20.37
N HIS A 132 3.14 -55.87 -20.25
CA HIS A 132 2.16 -56.95 -20.14
C HIS A 132 2.19 -57.84 -21.39
N HIS A 133 2.12 -57.29 -22.59
CA HIS A 133 2.19 -58.09 -23.82
C HIS A 133 3.57 -58.75 -24.05
N LEU A 134 4.64 -58.25 -23.41
CA LEU A 134 5.94 -58.89 -23.35
C LEU A 134 6.06 -59.96 -22.24
N ALA A 135 4.93 -60.33 -21.61
CA ALA A 135 4.85 -61.26 -20.48
C ALA A 135 5.68 -60.85 -19.24
N LYS A 136 6.03 -59.56 -19.12
CA LYS A 136 6.77 -58.99 -17.97
C LYS A 136 5.81 -58.42 -16.93
N TYR A 137 5.00 -59.32 -16.37
CA TYR A 137 3.88 -58.97 -15.51
C TYR A 137 4.25 -58.15 -14.26
N ALA A 138 5.40 -58.42 -13.63
CA ALA A 138 5.84 -57.66 -12.45
C ALA A 138 6.09 -56.18 -12.78
N SER A 139 6.77 -55.91 -13.90
CA SER A 139 7.01 -54.55 -14.38
C SER A 139 5.71 -53.88 -14.84
N ALA A 140 4.86 -54.60 -15.56
CA ALA A 140 3.56 -54.12 -16.01
C ALA A 140 2.68 -53.69 -14.83
N SER A 141 2.57 -54.54 -13.81
CA SER A 141 1.78 -54.24 -12.62
C SER A 141 2.30 -53.01 -11.88
N ASN A 142 3.63 -52.86 -11.73
CA ASN A 142 4.22 -51.66 -11.13
C ASN A 142 3.82 -50.40 -11.91
N TYR A 143 3.91 -50.42 -13.25
CA TYR A 143 3.50 -49.31 -14.09
C TYR A 143 2.01 -48.99 -13.96
N PHE A 144 1.12 -50.00 -13.96
CA PHE A 144 -0.31 -49.80 -13.76
C PHE A 144 -0.65 -49.20 -12.39
N HIS A 145 -0.06 -49.68 -11.30
CA HIS A 145 -0.29 -49.12 -9.96
C HIS A 145 0.17 -47.66 -9.85
N ARG A 146 1.33 -47.33 -10.44
CA ARG A 146 1.83 -45.95 -10.50
C ARG A 146 0.92 -45.05 -11.32
N ALA A 147 0.47 -45.49 -12.50
CA ALA A 147 -0.49 -44.77 -13.31
C ALA A 147 -1.81 -44.54 -12.55
N ARG A 148 -2.31 -45.58 -11.87
CA ARG A 148 -3.56 -45.53 -11.09
C ARG A 148 -3.46 -44.50 -9.98
N SER A 149 -2.40 -44.52 -9.19
CA SER A 149 -2.18 -43.54 -8.11
C SER A 149 -2.24 -42.10 -8.63
N ILE A 150 -1.62 -41.82 -9.78
CA ILE A 150 -1.68 -40.49 -10.38
C ILE A 150 -3.09 -40.16 -10.88
N ALA A 151 -3.78 -41.10 -11.53
CA ALA A 151 -5.15 -40.91 -12.01
C ALA A 151 -6.13 -40.61 -10.87
N THR A 152 -6.04 -41.36 -9.76
CA THR A 152 -6.84 -41.16 -8.56
C THR A 152 -6.55 -39.80 -7.91
N MET A 153 -5.27 -39.39 -7.83
CA MET A 153 -4.90 -38.05 -7.32
C MET A 153 -5.43 -36.92 -8.19
N GLN A 154 -5.56 -37.12 -9.51
CA GLN A 154 -6.11 -36.15 -10.46
C GLN A 154 -7.65 -36.16 -10.52
N GLY A 155 -8.30 -37.17 -9.95
CA GLY A 155 -9.75 -37.36 -10.04
C GLY A 155 -10.23 -37.78 -11.43
N ASP A 156 -9.35 -38.32 -12.28
CA ASP A 156 -9.72 -38.80 -13.62
C ASP A 156 -10.26 -40.24 -13.53
N GLY A 157 -11.53 -40.36 -13.14
CA GLY A 157 -12.18 -41.65 -12.93
C GLY A 157 -12.36 -42.49 -14.20
N ALA A 158 -12.44 -41.85 -15.37
CA ALA A 158 -12.51 -42.56 -16.65
C ALA A 158 -11.17 -43.20 -17.01
N PHE A 159 -10.07 -42.47 -16.78
CA PHE A 159 -8.72 -43.00 -16.98
C PHE A 159 -8.33 -44.03 -15.92
N GLU A 160 -8.75 -43.84 -14.67
CA GLU A 160 -8.60 -44.86 -13.61
C GLU A 160 -9.27 -46.18 -14.00
N ALA A 161 -10.49 -46.12 -14.56
CA ALA A 161 -11.22 -47.30 -15.04
C ALA A 161 -10.47 -48.02 -16.17
N GLU A 162 -9.83 -47.28 -17.08
CA GLU A 162 -9.00 -47.85 -18.15
C GLU A 162 -7.81 -48.62 -17.57
N ILE A 163 -7.12 -48.05 -16.58
CA ILE A 163 -5.99 -48.71 -15.91
C ILE A 163 -6.46 -49.98 -15.18
N LEU A 164 -7.60 -49.92 -14.48
CA LEU A 164 -8.18 -51.08 -13.81
C LEU A 164 -8.59 -52.17 -14.80
N MET A 165 -9.11 -51.79 -15.97
CA MET A 165 -9.43 -52.76 -17.02
C MET A 165 -8.16 -53.49 -17.51
N GLN A 166 -7.09 -52.77 -17.81
CA GLN A 166 -5.81 -53.37 -18.21
C GLN A 166 -5.20 -54.25 -17.10
N LEU A 167 -5.26 -53.79 -15.85
CA LEU A 167 -4.82 -54.57 -14.68
C LEU A 167 -5.63 -55.87 -14.55
N GLY A 168 -6.95 -55.81 -14.73
CA GLY A 168 -7.82 -56.98 -14.68
C GLY A 168 -7.57 -57.99 -15.80
N ILE A 169 -7.31 -57.51 -17.03
CA ILE A 169 -6.91 -58.38 -18.17
C ILE A 169 -5.60 -59.10 -17.86
N MET A 170 -4.60 -58.35 -17.36
CA MET A 170 -3.32 -58.91 -16.95
C MET A 170 -3.48 -59.95 -15.83
N GLN A 171 -4.27 -59.66 -14.80
CA GLN A 171 -4.56 -60.58 -13.69
C GLN A 171 -5.25 -61.88 -14.17
N LYS A 172 -6.17 -61.77 -15.13
CA LYS A 172 -6.80 -62.93 -15.78
C LYS A 172 -5.75 -63.81 -16.45
N GLU A 173 -4.86 -63.22 -17.24
CA GLU A 173 -3.77 -63.95 -17.88
C GLU A 173 -2.77 -64.53 -16.88
N GLN A 174 -2.64 -63.89 -15.71
CA GLN A 174 -1.92 -64.42 -14.55
C GLN A 174 -2.68 -65.52 -13.80
N GLY A 175 -3.91 -65.88 -14.18
CA GLY A 175 -4.70 -66.87 -13.45
C GLY A 175 -5.12 -66.41 -12.05
N GLU A 176 -4.93 -65.13 -11.71
CA GLU A 176 -5.43 -64.49 -10.49
C GLU A 176 -6.95 -64.19 -10.68
N ILE A 177 -7.76 -65.23 -10.92
CA ILE A 177 -9.11 -65.09 -11.48
C ILE A 177 -10.06 -64.27 -10.60
N GLU A 178 -10.08 -64.52 -9.29
CA GLU A 178 -10.96 -63.77 -8.37
C GLU A 178 -10.59 -62.29 -8.33
N GLN A 179 -9.29 -62.00 -8.30
CA GLN A 179 -8.79 -60.63 -8.28
C GLN A 179 -9.08 -59.93 -9.62
N ALA A 180 -8.86 -60.62 -10.75
CA ALA A 180 -9.19 -60.12 -12.08
C ALA A 180 -10.67 -59.73 -12.18
N LEU A 181 -11.56 -60.59 -11.71
CA LEU A 181 -13.01 -60.34 -11.76
C LEU A 181 -13.40 -59.15 -10.86
N ALA A 182 -12.83 -59.05 -9.67
CA ALA A 182 -13.06 -57.91 -8.78
C ALA A 182 -12.59 -56.60 -9.42
N THR A 183 -11.37 -56.55 -9.94
CA THR A 183 -10.79 -55.38 -10.61
C THR A 183 -11.62 -54.96 -11.83
N LEU A 184 -12.00 -55.90 -12.69
CA LEU A 184 -12.82 -55.62 -13.88
C LEU A 184 -14.22 -55.11 -13.51
N LYS A 185 -14.85 -55.65 -12.46
CA LYS A 185 -16.14 -55.14 -11.96
C LYS A 185 -16.01 -53.71 -11.42
N SER A 186 -14.91 -53.38 -10.74
CA SER A 186 -14.61 -52.00 -10.33
C SER A 186 -14.43 -51.08 -11.54
N ALA A 187 -13.70 -51.51 -12.57
CA ALA A 187 -13.55 -50.75 -13.82
C ALA A 187 -14.90 -50.50 -14.50
N LEU A 188 -15.75 -51.53 -14.60
CA LEU A 188 -17.10 -51.43 -15.18
C LEU A 188 -17.98 -50.43 -14.42
N ALA A 189 -17.94 -50.44 -13.09
CA ALA A 189 -18.70 -49.50 -12.26
C ALA A 189 -18.29 -48.04 -12.54
N LEU A 190 -16.98 -47.78 -12.64
CA LEU A 190 -16.45 -46.46 -12.97
C LEU A 190 -16.80 -46.05 -14.41
N PHE A 191 -16.67 -46.94 -15.40
CA PHE A 191 -17.08 -46.64 -16.78
C PHE A 191 -18.56 -46.32 -16.90
N ARG A 192 -19.43 -47.00 -16.14
CA ARG A 192 -20.86 -46.68 -16.06
C ARG A 192 -21.11 -45.31 -15.43
N GLN A 193 -20.42 -45.01 -14.33
CA GLN A 193 -20.51 -43.70 -13.67
C GLN A 193 -20.08 -42.55 -14.59
N GLN A 194 -19.04 -42.76 -15.39
CA GLN A 194 -18.49 -41.78 -16.34
C GLN A 194 -19.16 -41.82 -17.73
N GLN A 195 -20.12 -42.72 -17.94
CA GLN A 195 -20.87 -42.90 -19.20
C GLN A 195 -20.00 -43.15 -20.44
N VAL A 196 -18.88 -43.87 -20.29
CA VAL A 196 -17.96 -44.17 -21.40
C VAL A 196 -18.40 -45.45 -22.14
N LEU A 197 -19.44 -45.34 -22.97
CA LEU A 197 -20.16 -46.48 -23.57
C LEU A 197 -19.26 -47.52 -24.28
N HIS A 198 -18.31 -47.09 -25.12
CA HIS A 198 -17.43 -48.05 -25.83
C HIS A 198 -16.55 -48.86 -24.86
N ARG A 199 -16.12 -48.26 -23.74
CA ARG A 199 -15.35 -48.96 -22.71
C ARG A 199 -16.20 -49.87 -21.84
N ILE A 200 -17.49 -49.54 -21.66
CA ILE A 200 -18.45 -50.45 -21.02
C ILE A 200 -18.54 -51.76 -21.83
N SER A 201 -18.72 -51.67 -23.14
CA SER A 201 -18.78 -52.86 -24.02
C SER A 201 -17.51 -53.71 -23.92
N ALA A 202 -16.33 -53.09 -24.07
CA ALA A 202 -15.05 -53.79 -23.96
C ALA A 202 -14.83 -54.41 -22.56
N CYS A 203 -15.20 -53.71 -21.50
CA CYS A 203 -15.06 -54.22 -20.13
C CYS A 203 -15.99 -55.40 -19.85
N LEU A 204 -17.23 -55.36 -20.36
CA LEU A 204 -18.18 -56.49 -20.27
C LEU A 204 -17.64 -57.71 -21.01
N ALA A 205 -17.09 -57.54 -22.21
CA ALA A 205 -16.47 -58.63 -22.95
C ALA A 205 -15.28 -59.24 -22.18
N ASN A 206 -14.43 -58.42 -21.56
CA ASN A 206 -13.33 -58.93 -20.72
C ASN A 206 -13.82 -59.69 -19.48
N ILE A 207 -14.92 -59.28 -18.85
CA ILE A 207 -15.56 -60.05 -17.77
C ILE A 207 -16.10 -61.38 -18.30
N GLY A 208 -16.70 -61.37 -19.50
CA GLY A 208 -17.12 -62.58 -20.21
C GLY A 208 -15.95 -63.54 -20.43
N ASP A 209 -14.78 -63.04 -20.84
CA ASP A 209 -13.57 -63.86 -21.03
C ASP A 209 -13.12 -64.54 -19.71
N VAL A 210 -13.29 -63.88 -18.57
CA VAL A 210 -12.99 -64.46 -17.25
C VAL A 210 -13.95 -65.62 -16.94
N TYR A 211 -15.25 -65.43 -17.13
CA TYR A 211 -16.24 -66.50 -16.92
C TYR A 211 -16.08 -67.65 -17.91
N LEU A 212 -15.69 -67.37 -19.15
CA LEU A 212 -15.36 -68.38 -20.15
C LEU A 212 -14.16 -69.23 -19.68
N THR A 213 -13.13 -68.60 -19.11
CA THR A 213 -11.97 -69.29 -18.53
C THR A 213 -12.38 -70.21 -17.37
N LEU A 214 -13.38 -69.78 -16.56
CA LEU A 214 -13.96 -70.58 -15.48
C LEU A 214 -14.96 -71.66 -15.97
N SER A 215 -15.22 -71.75 -17.28
CA SER A 215 -16.26 -72.62 -17.85
C SER A 215 -17.69 -72.33 -17.34
N TYR A 216 -17.95 -71.12 -16.84
CA TYR A 216 -19.29 -70.65 -16.47
C TYR A 216 -19.97 -70.04 -17.70
N PHE A 217 -20.36 -70.91 -18.62
CA PHE A 217 -20.79 -70.51 -19.97
C PHE A 217 -22.04 -69.63 -19.98
N SER A 218 -23.00 -69.86 -19.08
CA SER A 218 -24.22 -69.04 -18.96
C SER A 218 -23.90 -67.59 -18.59
N ASP A 219 -22.97 -67.39 -17.65
CA ASP A 219 -22.56 -66.05 -17.26
C ASP A 219 -21.73 -65.38 -18.35
N ALA A 220 -20.78 -66.11 -18.95
CA ALA A 220 -19.98 -65.60 -20.06
C ALA A 220 -20.87 -65.11 -21.22
N ARG A 221 -21.85 -65.93 -21.61
CA ARG A 221 -22.84 -65.59 -22.65
C ARG A 221 -23.61 -64.32 -22.33
N ARG A 222 -24.16 -64.21 -21.11
CA ARG A 222 -24.88 -63.00 -20.66
C ARG A 222 -24.01 -61.75 -20.77
N TYR A 223 -22.76 -61.80 -20.31
CA TYR A 223 -21.84 -60.65 -20.40
C TYR A 223 -21.49 -60.28 -21.83
N TYR A 224 -21.34 -61.26 -22.73
CA TYR A 224 -21.12 -60.99 -24.15
C TYR A 224 -22.38 -60.46 -24.85
N GLU A 225 -23.57 -60.94 -24.52
CA GLU A 225 -24.85 -60.40 -25.03
C GLU A 225 -25.05 -58.94 -24.60
N ASP A 226 -24.76 -58.62 -23.33
CA ASP A 226 -24.77 -57.24 -22.84
C ASP A 226 -23.73 -56.36 -23.57
N ALA A 227 -22.53 -56.89 -23.81
CA ALA A 227 -21.48 -56.20 -24.56
C ALA A 227 -21.90 -55.97 -26.01
N PHE A 228 -22.55 -56.95 -26.64
CA PHE A 228 -23.02 -56.90 -28.03
C PHE A 228 -24.15 -55.89 -28.18
N ALA A 229 -25.12 -55.86 -27.26
CA ALA A 229 -26.16 -54.84 -27.22
C ALA A 229 -25.56 -53.43 -27.14
N MET A 230 -24.52 -53.25 -26.32
CA MET A 230 -23.79 -51.98 -26.26
C MET A 230 -23.08 -51.66 -27.59
N ALA A 231 -22.46 -52.63 -28.25
CA ALA A 231 -21.85 -52.45 -29.56
C ALA A 231 -22.86 -52.11 -30.67
N GLN A 232 -24.09 -52.62 -30.58
CA GLN A 232 -25.21 -52.23 -31.44
C GLN A 232 -25.61 -50.77 -31.23
N THR A 233 -25.72 -50.31 -29.98
CA THR A 233 -26.02 -48.90 -29.70
C THR A 233 -24.95 -47.93 -30.19
N LEU A 234 -23.71 -48.41 -30.34
CA LEU A 234 -22.58 -47.64 -30.87
C LEU A 234 -22.45 -47.73 -32.39
N GLU A 235 -23.30 -48.51 -33.06
CA GLU A 235 -23.27 -48.78 -34.50
C GLU A 235 -21.89 -49.26 -35.02
N SER A 236 -21.08 -49.88 -34.15
CA SER A 236 -19.73 -50.36 -34.50
C SER A 236 -19.78 -51.82 -34.97
N THR A 237 -19.75 -52.02 -36.29
CA THR A 237 -19.75 -53.36 -36.92
C THR A 237 -18.52 -54.19 -36.54
N ALA A 238 -17.35 -53.56 -36.43
CA ALA A 238 -16.11 -54.20 -35.98
C ALA A 238 -16.24 -54.78 -34.56
N LEU A 239 -16.79 -53.99 -33.62
CA LEU A 239 -16.98 -54.42 -32.23
C LEU A 239 -18.06 -55.49 -32.10
N GLN A 240 -19.12 -55.38 -32.90
CA GLN A 240 -20.15 -56.43 -33.02
C GLN A 240 -19.55 -57.75 -33.50
N GLY A 241 -18.70 -57.71 -34.54
CA GLY A 241 -18.01 -58.88 -35.06
C GLY A 241 -17.08 -59.55 -34.04
N ASP A 242 -16.27 -58.77 -33.33
CA ASP A 242 -15.37 -59.28 -32.27
C ASP A 242 -16.16 -59.97 -31.14
N ILE A 243 -17.23 -59.35 -30.66
CA ILE A 243 -18.06 -59.92 -29.59
C ILE A 243 -18.82 -61.17 -30.07
N MET A 244 -19.27 -61.19 -31.32
CA MET A 244 -19.86 -62.40 -31.91
C MET A 244 -18.86 -63.54 -32.01
N ALA A 245 -17.60 -63.28 -32.36
CA ALA A 245 -16.56 -64.31 -32.33
C ALA A 245 -16.39 -64.87 -30.91
N LYS A 246 -16.44 -64.02 -29.88
CA LYS A 246 -16.40 -64.46 -28.48
C LYS A 246 -17.62 -65.31 -28.09
N LEU A 247 -18.83 -64.95 -28.54
CA LEU A 247 -20.03 -65.79 -28.38
C LEU A 247 -19.87 -67.15 -29.07
N GLY A 248 -19.33 -67.20 -30.29
CA GLY A 248 -19.01 -68.44 -30.99
C GLY A 248 -18.01 -69.30 -30.23
N ALA A 249 -17.03 -68.69 -29.56
CA ALA A 249 -16.08 -69.39 -28.71
C ALA A 249 -16.75 -70.02 -27.46
N VAL A 250 -17.80 -69.40 -26.90
CA VAL A 250 -18.62 -70.01 -25.84
C VAL A 250 -19.29 -71.30 -26.35
N GLU A 251 -19.97 -71.23 -27.49
CA GLU A 251 -20.64 -72.40 -28.08
C GLU A 251 -19.65 -73.52 -28.40
N LEU A 252 -18.47 -73.17 -28.92
CA LEU A 252 -17.42 -74.14 -29.22
C LEU A 252 -16.90 -74.85 -27.96
N ARG A 253 -16.81 -74.15 -26.83
CA ARG A 253 -16.36 -74.70 -25.54
C ARG A 253 -17.44 -75.54 -24.85
N GLU A 254 -18.72 -75.20 -25.04
CA GLU A 254 -19.86 -76.02 -24.62
C GLU A 254 -20.01 -77.30 -25.47
N GLY A 255 -19.37 -77.37 -26.64
CA GLY A 255 -19.45 -78.51 -27.57
C GLY A 255 -20.53 -78.36 -28.65
N GLN A 256 -21.20 -77.21 -28.75
CA GLN A 256 -22.18 -76.89 -29.80
C GLN A 256 -21.48 -76.47 -31.10
N THR A 257 -20.71 -77.38 -31.71
CA THR A 257 -19.79 -77.04 -32.80
C THR A 257 -20.48 -76.46 -34.05
N SER A 258 -21.63 -77.01 -34.47
CA SER A 258 -22.38 -76.46 -35.62
C SER A 258 -22.83 -75.02 -35.40
N ARG A 259 -23.35 -74.73 -34.20
CA ARG A 259 -23.80 -73.39 -33.83
C ARG A 259 -22.62 -72.41 -33.75
N ALA A 260 -21.48 -72.87 -33.24
CA ALA A 260 -20.25 -72.08 -33.24
C ALA A 260 -19.82 -71.67 -34.66
N ILE A 261 -19.83 -72.63 -35.60
CA ILE A 261 -19.50 -72.37 -37.02
C ILE A 261 -20.42 -71.30 -37.61
N ASP A 262 -21.74 -71.40 -37.37
CA ASP A 262 -22.71 -70.40 -37.86
C ASP A 262 -22.41 -69.00 -37.31
N ILE A 263 -22.15 -68.90 -36.00
CA ILE A 263 -21.83 -67.63 -35.35
C ILE A 263 -20.51 -67.05 -35.87
N PHE A 264 -19.47 -67.87 -36.05
CA PHE A 264 -18.19 -67.40 -36.59
C PHE A 264 -18.32 -66.89 -38.03
N ASN A 265 -19.12 -67.56 -38.87
CA ASN A 265 -19.38 -67.07 -40.23
C ASN A 265 -20.10 -65.71 -40.20
N GLN A 266 -21.07 -65.53 -39.32
CA GLN A 266 -21.74 -64.24 -39.14
C GLN A 266 -20.79 -63.16 -38.60
N ALA A 267 -19.91 -63.51 -37.65
CA ALA A 267 -18.88 -62.61 -37.14
C ALA A 267 -17.92 -62.16 -38.26
N LEU A 268 -17.49 -63.10 -39.12
CA LEU A 268 -16.64 -62.79 -40.27
C LEU A 268 -17.33 -61.87 -41.29
N LEU A 269 -18.65 -62.02 -41.51
CA LEU A 269 -19.40 -61.11 -42.38
C LEU A 269 -19.38 -59.67 -41.85
N LEU A 270 -19.49 -59.48 -40.53
CA LEU A 270 -19.41 -58.16 -39.90
C LEU A 270 -17.99 -57.57 -39.96
N LEU A 271 -16.97 -58.42 -39.79
CA LEU A 271 -15.56 -58.00 -39.85
C LEU A 271 -15.04 -57.75 -41.28
N HIS A 272 -15.70 -58.31 -42.31
CA HIS A 272 -15.23 -58.22 -43.69
C HIS A 272 -15.23 -56.80 -44.28
N GLN A 273 -15.98 -55.87 -43.68
CA GLN A 273 -16.03 -54.47 -44.12
C GLN A 273 -14.70 -53.72 -43.90
N ASP A 274 -13.85 -54.19 -42.99
CA ASP A 274 -12.59 -53.51 -42.59
C ASP A 274 -11.30 -54.19 -43.13
N GLY A 275 -11.44 -55.25 -43.93
CA GLY A 275 -10.31 -56.01 -44.51
C GLY A 275 -9.73 -57.13 -43.61
N ASP A 276 -8.56 -57.66 -43.97
CA ASP A 276 -7.86 -58.70 -43.19
C ASP A 276 -7.17 -58.08 -41.96
N THR A 277 -7.96 -57.88 -40.90
CA THR A 277 -7.50 -57.42 -39.59
C THR A 277 -7.06 -58.58 -38.70
N ALA A 278 -6.41 -58.27 -37.56
CA ALA A 278 -6.08 -59.27 -36.55
C ALA A 278 -7.33 -59.98 -36.01
N ALA A 279 -8.43 -59.25 -35.80
CA ALA A 279 -9.71 -59.81 -35.36
C ALA A 279 -10.31 -60.77 -36.41
N THR A 280 -10.21 -60.43 -37.71
CA THR A 280 -10.59 -61.32 -38.81
C THR A 280 -9.76 -62.61 -38.78
N SER A 281 -8.45 -62.51 -38.57
CA SER A 281 -7.56 -63.67 -38.48
C SER A 281 -7.81 -64.52 -37.24
N GLU A 282 -8.10 -63.91 -36.09
CA GLU A 282 -8.44 -64.63 -34.84
C GLU A 282 -9.77 -65.37 -35.00
N THR A 283 -10.77 -64.74 -35.62
CA THR A 283 -12.06 -65.38 -35.91
C THR A 283 -11.91 -66.53 -36.91
N LYS A 284 -11.10 -66.38 -37.97
CA LYS A 284 -10.75 -67.46 -38.91
C LYS A 284 -10.06 -68.63 -38.21
N MET A 285 -9.17 -68.35 -37.26
CA MET A 285 -8.54 -69.37 -36.44
C MET A 285 -9.56 -70.15 -35.60
N LEU A 286 -10.45 -69.45 -34.87
CA LEU A 286 -11.49 -70.09 -34.05
C LEU A 286 -12.47 -70.91 -34.90
N LEU A 287 -12.86 -70.40 -36.07
CA LEU A 287 -13.66 -71.14 -37.05
C LEU A 287 -12.93 -72.40 -37.54
N GLY A 288 -11.63 -72.29 -37.82
CA GLY A 288 -10.81 -73.43 -38.22
C GLY A 288 -10.77 -74.52 -37.16
N GLU A 289 -10.62 -74.13 -35.88
CA GLU A 289 -10.69 -75.04 -34.74
C GLU A 289 -12.06 -75.73 -34.62
N ALA A 290 -13.15 -74.98 -34.83
CA ALA A 290 -14.50 -75.51 -34.83
C ALA A 290 -14.74 -76.51 -35.98
N LEU A 291 -14.28 -76.21 -37.19
CA LEU A 291 -14.41 -77.11 -38.34
C LEU A 291 -13.66 -78.43 -38.14
N VAL A 292 -12.44 -78.39 -37.59
CA VAL A 292 -11.70 -79.62 -37.26
C VAL A 292 -12.48 -80.47 -36.25
N LYS A 293 -13.03 -79.86 -35.19
CA LYS A 293 -13.87 -80.58 -34.21
C LYS A 293 -15.18 -81.10 -34.81
N HIS A 294 -15.73 -80.43 -35.82
CA HIS A 294 -16.94 -80.84 -36.50
C HIS A 294 -16.72 -82.05 -37.43
N GLY A 295 -15.50 -82.19 -37.96
CA GLY A 295 -15.11 -83.24 -38.89
C GLY A 295 -14.59 -82.73 -40.23
N ASP A 296 -14.82 -81.44 -40.55
CA ASP A 296 -14.36 -80.76 -41.77
C ASP A 296 -12.88 -80.37 -41.69
N THR A 297 -12.04 -81.37 -41.50
CA THR A 297 -10.61 -81.23 -41.17
C THR A 297 -9.86 -80.41 -42.21
N GLN A 298 -10.08 -80.65 -43.51
CA GLN A 298 -9.34 -79.98 -44.58
C GLN A 298 -9.63 -78.46 -44.61
N ALA A 299 -10.91 -78.09 -44.50
CA ALA A 299 -11.32 -76.69 -44.47
C ALA A 299 -10.77 -75.99 -43.20
N GLY A 300 -10.88 -76.67 -42.05
CA GLY A 300 -10.39 -76.14 -40.79
C GLY A 300 -8.87 -75.92 -40.76
N LEU A 301 -8.09 -76.90 -41.23
CA LEU A 301 -6.63 -76.77 -41.33
C LEU A 301 -6.19 -75.69 -42.32
N THR A 302 -6.95 -75.47 -43.39
CA THR A 302 -6.67 -74.38 -44.35
C THR A 302 -6.81 -73.02 -43.67
N LEU A 303 -7.90 -72.80 -42.91
CA LEU A 303 -8.12 -71.56 -42.17
C LEU A 303 -7.07 -71.34 -41.07
N LEU A 304 -6.70 -72.39 -40.34
CA LEU A 304 -5.67 -72.32 -39.31
C LEU A 304 -4.30 -71.96 -39.90
N ASN A 305 -3.90 -72.58 -41.02
CA ASN A 305 -2.64 -72.27 -41.70
C ASN A 305 -2.61 -70.87 -42.29
N ASN A 306 -3.73 -70.40 -42.87
CA ASN A 306 -3.84 -69.02 -43.36
C ASN A 306 -3.68 -68.00 -42.23
N SER A 307 -4.34 -68.26 -41.09
CA SER A 307 -4.24 -67.41 -39.90
C SER A 307 -2.84 -67.41 -39.31
N TYR A 308 -2.19 -68.58 -39.26
CA TYR A 308 -0.79 -68.71 -38.83
C TYR A 308 0.17 -67.98 -39.79
N GLY A 309 -0.05 -68.08 -41.10
CA GLY A 309 0.72 -67.35 -42.11
C GLY A 309 0.61 -65.83 -41.95
N TYR A 310 -0.61 -65.32 -41.75
CA TYR A 310 -0.84 -63.90 -41.45
C TYR A 310 -0.13 -63.47 -40.15
N ALA A 311 -0.20 -64.28 -39.10
CA ALA A 311 0.44 -64.00 -37.82
C ALA A 311 1.97 -63.90 -37.95
N LEU A 312 2.59 -64.79 -38.74
CA LEU A 312 4.02 -64.75 -39.04
C LEU A 312 4.41 -63.53 -39.88
N GLN A 313 3.65 -63.21 -40.93
CA GLN A 313 3.91 -62.06 -41.80
C GLN A 313 3.84 -60.73 -41.05
N THR A 314 2.86 -60.60 -40.15
CA THR A 314 2.67 -59.39 -39.34
C THR A 314 3.56 -59.34 -38.08
N ASN A 315 4.24 -60.46 -37.77
CA ASN A 315 5.05 -60.68 -36.58
C ASN A 315 4.31 -60.38 -35.26
N ARG A 316 3.04 -60.81 -35.17
CA ARG A 316 2.20 -60.61 -33.98
C ARG A 316 2.31 -61.80 -33.04
N HIS A 317 3.20 -61.71 -32.06
CA HIS A 317 3.50 -62.81 -31.13
C HIS A 317 2.27 -63.44 -30.45
N PRO A 318 1.27 -62.68 -29.94
CA PRO A 318 0.08 -63.27 -29.34
C PRO A 318 -0.71 -64.15 -30.32
N LEU A 319 -0.87 -63.69 -31.56
CA LEU A 319 -1.58 -64.43 -32.59
C LEU A 319 -0.77 -65.64 -33.08
N ILE A 320 0.56 -65.54 -33.18
CA ILE A 320 1.47 -66.66 -33.49
C ILE A 320 1.31 -67.77 -32.43
N LYS A 321 1.25 -67.39 -31.14
CA LYS A 321 0.99 -68.33 -30.04
C LYS A 321 -0.37 -69.02 -30.24
N GLN A 322 -1.44 -68.25 -30.32
CA GLN A 322 -2.82 -68.78 -30.38
C GLN A 322 -3.01 -69.72 -31.59
N THR A 323 -2.60 -69.28 -32.79
CA THR A 323 -2.75 -70.08 -34.01
C THR A 323 -1.92 -71.36 -33.99
N ARG A 324 -0.73 -71.32 -33.38
CA ARG A 324 0.11 -72.52 -33.21
C ARG A 324 -0.47 -73.50 -32.19
N LEU A 325 -1.07 -73.01 -31.10
CA LEU A 325 -1.82 -73.84 -30.15
C LEU A 325 -3.02 -74.49 -30.85
N ALA A 326 -3.78 -73.72 -31.62
CA ALA A 326 -4.93 -74.22 -32.38
C ALA A 326 -4.52 -75.29 -33.41
N LEU A 327 -3.42 -75.08 -34.14
CA LEU A 327 -2.85 -76.09 -35.04
C LEU A 327 -2.42 -77.35 -34.29
N ALA A 328 -1.73 -77.23 -33.15
CA ALA A 328 -1.31 -78.39 -32.36
C ALA A 328 -2.51 -79.17 -31.81
N ASN A 329 -3.54 -78.49 -31.31
CA ASN A 329 -4.80 -79.10 -30.87
C ASN A 329 -5.55 -79.77 -32.01
N ALA A 330 -5.60 -79.14 -33.19
CA ALA A 330 -6.20 -79.73 -34.38
C ALA A 330 -5.49 -81.03 -34.79
N MET A 331 -4.15 -81.04 -34.79
CA MET A 331 -3.34 -82.23 -35.08
C MET A 331 -3.57 -83.34 -34.05
N LEU A 332 -3.72 -83.00 -32.75
CA LEU A 332 -4.11 -83.96 -31.71
C LEU A 332 -5.49 -84.56 -31.97
N ALA A 333 -6.47 -83.74 -32.37
CA ALA A 333 -7.84 -84.18 -32.61
C ALA A 333 -7.92 -85.19 -33.77
N ILE A 334 -7.11 -85.00 -34.82
CA ILE A 334 -7.01 -85.92 -35.96
C ILE A 334 -6.03 -87.08 -35.74
N GLN A 335 -5.46 -87.19 -34.54
CA GLN A 335 -4.48 -88.22 -34.14
C GLN A 335 -3.14 -88.17 -34.90
N ASP A 336 -2.81 -87.04 -35.52
CA ASP A 336 -1.47 -86.79 -36.06
C ASP A 336 -0.54 -86.27 -34.94
N PHE A 337 -0.11 -87.19 -34.08
CA PHE A 337 0.70 -86.87 -32.91
C PHE A 337 2.07 -86.30 -33.26
N ASP A 338 2.64 -86.65 -34.42
CA ASP A 338 3.97 -86.18 -34.82
C ASP A 338 3.94 -84.72 -35.25
N GLN A 339 2.94 -84.30 -36.02
CA GLN A 339 2.74 -82.88 -36.32
C GLN A 339 2.33 -82.08 -35.09
N ALA A 340 1.47 -82.65 -34.23
CA ALA A 340 1.10 -82.01 -32.97
C ALA A 340 2.34 -81.69 -32.11
N LEU A 341 3.24 -82.67 -31.96
CA LEU A 341 4.51 -82.50 -31.26
C LEU A 341 5.39 -81.45 -31.92
N LYS A 342 5.48 -81.43 -33.25
CA LYS A 342 6.27 -80.43 -33.98
C LYS A 342 5.78 -79.01 -33.73
N TYR A 343 4.47 -78.77 -33.81
CA TYR A 343 3.90 -77.46 -33.49
C TYR A 343 4.12 -77.09 -32.01
N ALA A 344 3.96 -78.04 -31.08
CA ALA A 344 4.16 -77.79 -29.66
C ALA A 344 5.64 -77.52 -29.30
N GLN A 345 6.59 -78.24 -29.89
CA GLN A 345 8.03 -78.02 -29.69
C GLN A 345 8.47 -76.65 -30.23
N ASN A 346 8.07 -76.32 -31.46
CA ASN A 346 8.32 -74.99 -32.03
C ASN A 346 7.66 -73.87 -31.21
N GLY A 347 6.47 -74.14 -30.67
CA GLY A 347 5.78 -73.26 -29.72
C GLY A 347 6.59 -73.03 -28.46
N THR A 348 7.13 -74.09 -27.88
CA THR A 348 7.96 -74.05 -26.66
C THR A 348 9.25 -73.25 -26.89
N LEU A 349 9.90 -73.44 -28.05
CA LEU A 349 11.09 -72.68 -28.44
C LEU A 349 10.77 -71.19 -28.59
N HIS A 350 9.72 -70.86 -29.33
CA HIS A 350 9.30 -69.47 -29.51
C HIS A 350 8.91 -68.80 -28.19
N ALA A 351 8.15 -69.50 -27.34
CA ALA A 351 7.78 -69.02 -26.01
C ALA A 351 9.02 -68.73 -25.15
N ARG A 352 10.06 -69.57 -25.24
CA ARG A 352 11.34 -69.33 -24.58
C ARG A 352 12.08 -68.11 -25.15
N GLU A 353 12.10 -67.92 -26.47
CA GLU A 353 12.71 -66.75 -27.12
C GLU A 353 12.08 -65.43 -26.65
N VAL A 354 10.75 -65.40 -26.55
CA VAL A 354 10.02 -64.21 -26.08
C VAL A 354 9.90 -64.13 -24.56
N SER A 355 10.51 -65.08 -23.82
CA SER A 355 10.46 -65.17 -22.35
C SER A 355 9.05 -65.31 -21.76
N ASP A 356 8.12 -65.91 -22.51
CA ASP A 356 6.75 -66.19 -22.07
C ASP A 356 6.66 -67.60 -21.45
N ILE A 357 6.84 -67.64 -20.13
CA ILE A 357 6.84 -68.88 -19.34
C ILE A 357 5.46 -69.58 -19.36
N ARG A 358 4.36 -68.82 -19.43
CA ARG A 358 3.01 -69.39 -19.43
C ARG A 358 2.71 -70.09 -20.74
N SER A 359 2.99 -69.45 -21.87
CA SER A 359 2.91 -70.08 -23.17
C SER A 359 3.83 -71.30 -23.26
N GLN A 360 5.01 -71.24 -22.65
CA GLN A 360 5.90 -72.40 -22.57
C GLN A 360 5.20 -73.58 -21.87
N MET A 361 4.48 -73.34 -20.77
CA MET A 361 3.69 -74.38 -20.10
C MET A 361 2.52 -74.89 -20.94
N ASP A 362 1.81 -74.02 -21.66
CA ASP A 362 0.72 -74.41 -22.56
C ASP A 362 1.23 -75.43 -23.60
N PHE A 363 2.34 -75.11 -24.25
CA PHE A 363 2.95 -75.99 -25.25
C PHE A 363 3.55 -77.27 -24.65
N LEU A 364 4.18 -77.20 -23.46
CA LEU A 364 4.67 -78.40 -22.77
C LEU A 364 3.51 -79.33 -22.37
N THR A 365 2.36 -78.77 -21.96
CA THR A 365 1.14 -79.55 -21.67
C THR A 365 0.65 -80.28 -22.91
N LEU A 366 0.66 -79.63 -24.08
CA LEU A 366 0.34 -80.29 -25.35
C LEU A 366 1.31 -81.40 -25.71
N GLN A 367 2.61 -81.24 -25.43
CA GLN A 367 3.59 -82.32 -25.62
C GLN A 367 3.32 -83.50 -24.69
N VAL A 368 2.98 -83.26 -23.42
CA VAL A 368 2.57 -84.33 -22.48
C VAL A 368 1.37 -85.09 -23.03
N ASN A 369 0.33 -84.36 -23.47
CA ASN A 369 -0.87 -84.96 -24.04
C ASN A 369 -0.57 -85.78 -25.30
N ALA A 370 0.27 -85.26 -26.21
CA ALA A 370 0.67 -85.95 -27.43
C ALA A 370 1.48 -87.22 -27.16
N TYR A 371 2.49 -87.16 -26.28
CA TYR A 371 3.30 -88.32 -25.93
C TYR A 371 2.50 -89.38 -25.16
N ALA A 372 1.61 -88.96 -24.26
CA ALA A 372 0.70 -89.87 -23.56
C ALA A 372 -0.26 -90.57 -24.54
N ALA A 373 -0.85 -89.84 -25.50
CA ALA A 373 -1.72 -90.40 -26.52
C ALA A 373 -0.97 -91.35 -27.48
N LYS A 374 0.32 -91.10 -27.74
CA LYS A 374 1.22 -91.99 -28.50
C LYS A 374 1.70 -93.22 -27.70
N GLY A 375 1.47 -93.25 -26.38
CA GLY A 375 1.92 -94.31 -25.48
C GLY A 375 3.37 -94.17 -24.97
N ASP A 376 4.06 -93.07 -25.26
CA ASP A 376 5.42 -92.78 -24.76
C ASP A 376 5.36 -92.10 -23.38
N PHE A 377 4.92 -92.87 -22.38
CA PHE A 377 4.72 -92.36 -21.01
C PHE A 377 6.00 -91.86 -20.35
N ARG A 378 7.16 -92.37 -20.76
CA ARG A 378 8.45 -91.93 -20.22
C ARG A 378 8.73 -90.47 -20.59
N LYS A 379 8.64 -90.13 -21.87
CA LYS A 379 8.81 -88.73 -22.30
C LYS A 379 7.72 -87.82 -21.74
N ALA A 380 6.48 -88.30 -21.67
CA ALA A 380 5.40 -87.55 -21.04
C ALA A 380 5.72 -87.21 -19.57
N LEU A 381 6.25 -88.17 -18.81
CA LEU A 381 6.65 -87.96 -17.41
C LEU A 381 7.86 -87.03 -17.27
N ASP A 382 8.86 -87.17 -18.15
CA ASP A 382 10.03 -86.28 -18.17
C ASP A 382 9.59 -84.82 -18.39
N ILE A 383 8.71 -84.58 -19.37
CA ILE A 383 8.17 -83.23 -19.64
C ILE A 383 7.28 -82.75 -18.48
N GLN A 384 6.47 -83.64 -17.89
CA GLN A 384 5.66 -83.31 -16.72
C GLN A 384 6.51 -82.85 -15.53
N SER A 385 7.69 -83.46 -15.32
CA SER A 385 8.64 -83.03 -14.28
C SER A 385 9.19 -81.62 -14.53
N VAL A 386 9.51 -81.30 -15.80
CA VAL A 386 9.92 -79.95 -16.20
C VAL A 386 8.80 -78.96 -15.96
N LEU A 387 7.57 -79.30 -16.34
CA LEU A 387 6.39 -78.47 -16.16
C LEU A 387 6.12 -78.18 -14.68
N GLN A 388 6.28 -79.17 -13.81
CA GLN A 388 6.17 -79.00 -12.35
C GLN A 388 7.24 -78.03 -11.82
N SER A 389 8.49 -78.18 -12.25
CA SER A 389 9.58 -77.27 -11.84
C SER A 389 9.33 -75.81 -12.28
N ILE A 390 8.71 -75.61 -13.45
CA ILE A 390 8.34 -74.29 -13.95
C ILE A 390 7.21 -73.71 -13.11
N ARG A 391 6.17 -74.51 -12.77
CA ARG A 391 5.06 -74.08 -11.90
C ARG A 391 5.55 -73.63 -10.53
N GLU A 392 6.47 -74.38 -9.92
CA GLU A 392 7.04 -74.04 -8.61
C GLU A 392 7.82 -72.72 -8.65
N LYS A 393 8.66 -72.53 -9.67
CA LYS A 393 9.38 -71.26 -9.88
C LYS A 393 8.44 -70.09 -10.14
N MET A 394 7.36 -70.30 -10.89
CA MET A 394 6.36 -69.28 -11.17
C MET A 394 5.65 -68.86 -9.89
N LEU A 395 5.22 -69.82 -9.06
CA LEU A 395 4.58 -69.55 -7.78
C LEU A 395 5.50 -68.75 -6.84
N GLN A 396 6.79 -69.10 -6.81
CA GLN A 396 7.79 -68.37 -6.03
C GLN A 396 8.01 -66.93 -6.54
N SER A 397 8.07 -66.76 -7.87
CA SER A 397 8.19 -65.46 -8.53
C SER A 397 6.97 -64.58 -8.30
N GLU A 398 5.75 -65.13 -8.37
CA GLU A 398 4.50 -64.40 -8.09
C GLU A 398 4.45 -63.90 -6.66
N ASN A 399 4.83 -64.75 -5.69
CA ASN A 399 4.93 -64.33 -4.28
C ASN A 399 5.94 -63.19 -4.09
N GLN A 400 7.10 -63.24 -4.76
CA GLN A 400 8.08 -62.15 -4.75
C GLN A 400 7.55 -60.89 -5.43
N ALA A 401 6.81 -61.03 -6.54
CA ALA A 401 6.19 -59.92 -7.25
C ALA A 401 5.10 -59.25 -6.42
N VAL A 402 4.26 -60.01 -5.69
CA VAL A 402 3.29 -59.49 -4.72
C VAL A 402 4.00 -58.65 -3.65
N ILE A 403 5.08 -59.16 -3.08
CA ILE A 403 5.88 -58.41 -2.07
C ILE A 403 6.47 -57.14 -2.70
N GLY A 404 7.00 -57.22 -3.91
CA GLY A 404 7.51 -56.07 -4.66
C GLY A 404 6.43 -55.04 -5.00
N ARG A 405 5.20 -55.48 -5.31
CA ARG A 405 4.03 -54.61 -5.52
C ARG A 405 3.67 -53.85 -4.25
N LEU A 406 3.57 -54.56 -3.12
CA LEU A 406 3.33 -53.96 -1.81
C LEU A 406 4.43 -52.94 -1.43
N GLN A 407 5.70 -53.29 -1.65
CA GLN A 407 6.81 -52.39 -1.39
C GLN A 407 6.79 -51.15 -2.30
N ALA A 408 6.48 -51.33 -3.58
CA ALA A 408 6.36 -50.22 -4.52
C ALA A 408 5.17 -49.32 -4.20
N GLU A 409 4.03 -49.86 -3.78
CA GLU A 409 2.85 -49.08 -3.38
C GLU A 409 3.14 -48.27 -2.11
N VAL A 410 3.78 -48.88 -1.11
CA VAL A 410 4.23 -48.19 0.12
C VAL A 410 5.25 -47.09 -0.21
N GLU A 411 6.23 -47.36 -1.07
CA GLU A 411 7.24 -46.37 -1.45
C GLU A 411 6.63 -45.23 -2.27
N LEU A 412 5.67 -45.51 -3.15
CA LEU A 412 4.98 -44.50 -3.94
C LEU A 412 4.05 -43.63 -3.06
N GLU A 413 3.37 -44.23 -2.09
CA GLU A 413 2.58 -43.51 -1.10
C GLU A 413 3.46 -42.62 -0.22
N ARG A 414 4.63 -43.13 0.18
CA ARG A 414 5.63 -42.34 0.88
C ARG A 414 6.13 -41.18 0.03
N GLN A 415 6.36 -41.38 -1.26
CA GLN A 415 6.76 -40.33 -2.21
C GLN A 415 5.65 -39.31 -2.44
N SER A 416 4.39 -39.73 -2.54
CA SER A 416 3.26 -38.82 -2.70
C SER A 416 3.05 -37.97 -1.44
N GLN A 417 3.19 -38.55 -0.25
CA GLN A 417 3.20 -37.84 1.04
C GLN A 417 4.38 -36.87 1.14
N ALA A 418 5.58 -37.28 0.74
CA ALA A 418 6.76 -36.41 0.72
C ALA A 418 6.56 -35.23 -0.24
N LEU A 419 5.96 -35.45 -1.41
CA LEU A 419 5.61 -34.39 -2.37
C LEU A 419 4.55 -33.44 -1.82
N GLN A 420 3.54 -33.94 -1.11
CA GLN A 420 2.55 -33.09 -0.43
C GLN A 420 3.21 -32.25 0.66
N MET A 421 4.07 -32.85 1.48
CA MET A 421 4.83 -32.14 2.50
C MET A 421 5.71 -31.07 1.88
N LEU A 422 6.42 -31.37 0.78
CA LEU A 422 7.24 -30.41 0.04
C LEU A 422 6.42 -29.23 -0.49
N LYS A 423 5.22 -29.49 -1.05
CA LYS A 423 4.31 -28.41 -1.50
C LYS A 423 3.89 -27.54 -0.32
N LYS A 424 3.54 -28.15 0.82
CA LYS A 424 3.10 -27.44 2.03
C LYS A 424 4.23 -26.61 2.64
N THR A 425 5.45 -27.15 2.72
CA THR A 425 6.63 -26.42 3.22
C THR A 425 6.98 -25.26 2.30
N LYS A 426 7.00 -25.47 0.98
CA LYS A 426 7.27 -24.40 0.02
C LYS A 426 6.23 -23.27 0.08
N ALA A 427 4.94 -23.61 0.24
CA ALA A 427 3.89 -22.62 0.43
C ALA A 427 4.07 -21.85 1.75
N MET A 428 4.47 -22.53 2.82
CA MET A 428 4.74 -21.91 4.12
C MET A 428 5.97 -20.99 4.06
N GLU A 429 7.03 -21.39 3.38
CA GLU A 429 8.22 -20.56 3.16
C GLU A 429 7.90 -19.28 2.37
N LEU A 430 7.09 -19.39 1.31
CA LEU A 430 6.63 -18.24 0.53
C LEU A 430 5.85 -17.25 1.40
N ALA A 431 4.89 -17.75 2.19
CA ALA A 431 4.13 -16.91 3.12
C ALA A 431 5.03 -16.26 4.18
N GLN A 432 6.02 -17.00 4.70
CA GLN A 432 6.94 -16.50 5.70
C GLN A 432 7.93 -15.48 5.13
N ALA A 433 8.31 -15.61 3.87
CA ALA A 433 9.10 -14.62 3.14
C ALA A 433 8.31 -13.33 2.90
N GLU A 434 7.03 -13.42 2.51
CA GLU A 434 6.13 -12.27 2.39
C GLU A 434 5.97 -11.54 3.74
N HIS A 435 5.75 -12.29 4.82
CA HIS A 435 5.69 -11.72 6.17
C HIS A 435 6.99 -11.04 6.59
N ARG A 436 8.15 -11.64 6.29
CA ARG A 436 9.46 -11.00 6.56
C ARG A 436 9.63 -9.71 5.76
N HIS A 437 9.28 -9.74 4.47
CA HIS A 437 9.36 -8.54 3.63
C HIS A 437 8.48 -7.43 4.20
N LEU A 438 7.21 -7.71 4.53
CA LEU A 438 6.29 -6.75 5.14
C LEU A 438 6.81 -6.22 6.50
N ALA A 439 7.35 -7.10 7.35
CA ALA A 439 7.91 -6.70 8.64
C ALA A 439 9.12 -5.78 8.47
N THR A 440 10.01 -6.08 7.51
CA THR A 440 11.18 -5.23 7.23
C THR A 440 10.79 -3.88 6.65
N THR A 441 9.82 -3.81 5.73
CA THR A 441 9.37 -2.54 5.15
C THR A 441 8.68 -1.67 6.21
N LEU A 442 7.86 -2.27 7.08
CA LEU A 442 7.25 -1.59 8.23
C LEU A 442 8.31 -1.09 9.23
N ALA A 443 9.33 -1.90 9.53
CA ALA A 443 10.41 -1.49 10.42
C ALA A 443 11.19 -0.28 9.87
N TRP A 444 11.49 -0.29 8.56
CA TRP A 444 12.12 0.87 7.90
C TRP A 444 11.22 2.10 7.87
N SER A 445 9.91 1.93 7.61
CA SER A 445 8.98 3.07 7.61
C SER A 445 8.79 3.67 8.99
N ILE A 446 8.70 2.85 10.05
CA ILE A 446 8.64 3.30 11.44
C ILE A 446 9.93 4.02 11.83
N SER A 447 11.10 3.47 11.45
CA SER A 447 12.40 4.10 11.72
C SER A 447 12.52 5.46 11.05
N LEU A 448 12.10 5.58 9.79
CA LEU A 448 12.06 6.85 9.06
C LEU A 448 11.12 7.86 9.72
N ALA A 449 9.92 7.42 10.12
CA ALA A 449 8.97 8.26 10.83
C ALA A 449 9.53 8.74 12.18
N ALA A 450 10.25 7.90 12.92
CA ALA A 450 10.89 8.25 14.18
C ALA A 450 11.98 9.31 13.97
N VAL A 451 12.82 9.16 12.95
CA VAL A 451 13.87 10.15 12.59
C VAL A 451 13.25 11.49 12.20
N LEU A 452 12.20 11.49 11.37
CA LEU A 452 11.47 12.70 11.00
C LEU A 452 10.84 13.38 12.22
N THR A 453 10.26 12.60 13.12
CA THR A 453 9.65 13.12 14.35
C THR A 453 10.72 13.73 15.27
N LEU A 454 11.87 13.07 15.44
CA LEU A 454 13.02 13.60 16.18
C LEU A 454 13.57 14.87 15.56
N PHE A 455 13.65 14.94 14.23
CA PHE A 455 14.05 16.16 13.51
C PHE A 455 13.07 17.31 13.75
N LEU A 456 11.76 17.05 13.74
CA LEU A 456 10.74 18.06 14.04
C LEU A 456 10.81 18.52 15.50
N ILE A 457 11.02 17.61 16.46
CA ILE A 457 11.21 17.93 17.87
C ILE A 457 12.47 18.77 18.06
N TRP A 458 13.58 18.38 17.45
CA TRP A 458 14.84 19.13 17.48
C TRP A 458 14.66 20.52 16.84
N GLY A 459 13.97 20.62 15.72
CA GLY A 459 13.63 21.89 15.08
C GLY A 459 12.82 22.79 16.01
N ARG A 460 11.79 22.26 16.68
CA ARG A 460 10.99 22.99 17.69
C ARG A 460 11.84 23.40 18.89
N PHE A 461 12.75 22.56 19.34
CA PHE A 461 13.66 22.87 20.45
C PHE A 461 14.64 23.98 20.07
N LYS A 462 15.28 23.89 18.90
CA LYS A 462 16.19 24.92 18.38
C LYS A 462 15.48 26.25 18.17
N GLN A 463 14.27 26.22 17.61
CA GLN A 463 13.41 27.40 17.46
C GLN A 463 13.04 28.03 18.82
N ARG A 464 12.74 27.21 19.83
CA ARG A 464 12.49 27.70 21.20
C ARG A 464 13.73 28.38 21.79
N GLN A 465 14.92 27.78 21.64
CA GLN A 465 16.16 28.38 22.12
C GLN A 465 16.42 29.74 21.46
N GLN A 466 16.28 29.84 20.14
CA GLN A 466 16.39 31.11 19.41
C GLN A 466 15.39 32.15 19.92
N ASN A 467 14.13 31.76 20.13
CA ASN A 467 13.11 32.65 20.68
C ASN A 467 13.43 33.13 22.11
N ILE A 468 14.04 32.30 22.95
CA ILE A 468 14.46 32.70 24.30
C ILE A 468 15.59 33.72 24.22
N VAL A 469 16.61 33.48 23.39
CA VAL A 469 17.72 34.42 23.19
C VAL A 469 17.19 35.76 22.65
N LEU A 470 16.37 35.72 21.59
CA LEU A 470 15.77 36.92 21.01
C LEU A 470 14.92 37.69 22.03
N ARG A 471 14.12 36.99 22.85
CA ARG A 471 13.34 37.63 23.93
C ARG A 471 14.23 38.30 24.97
N ARG A 472 15.40 37.73 25.27
CA ARG A 472 16.37 38.35 26.20
C ARG A 472 16.96 39.61 25.62
N GLU A 473 17.36 39.58 24.35
CA GLU A 473 17.89 40.75 23.63
C GLU A 473 16.85 41.87 23.55
N VAL A 474 15.61 41.54 23.14
CA VAL A 474 14.50 42.50 23.12
C VAL A 474 14.25 43.06 24.52
N ARG A 475 14.27 42.23 25.56
CA ARG A 475 14.07 42.68 26.95
C ARG A 475 15.20 43.60 27.43
N GLN A 476 16.45 43.30 27.07
CA GLN A 476 17.59 44.16 27.39
C GLN A 476 17.47 45.50 26.68
N ALA A 477 17.15 45.50 25.40
CA ALA A 477 16.93 46.73 24.63
C ALA A 477 15.76 47.55 25.20
N THR A 478 14.65 46.92 25.63
CA THR A 478 13.53 47.64 26.25
C THR A 478 13.91 48.28 27.57
N VAL A 479 14.69 47.59 28.41
CA VAL A 479 15.15 48.13 29.70
C VAL A 479 16.14 49.27 29.49
N GLU A 480 17.06 49.16 28.52
CA GLU A 480 17.97 50.25 28.18
C GLU A 480 17.20 51.49 27.68
N LEU A 481 16.19 51.29 26.83
CA LEU A 481 15.35 52.36 26.33
C LEU A 481 14.57 53.06 27.47
N GLU A 482 14.02 52.27 28.39
CA GLU A 482 13.27 52.77 29.54
C GLU A 482 14.16 53.58 30.50
N ASN A 483 15.39 53.11 30.77
CA ASN A 483 16.37 53.84 31.56
C ASN A 483 16.75 55.18 30.90
N LYS A 484 17.03 55.19 29.59
CA LYS A 484 17.35 56.43 28.87
C LYS A 484 16.19 57.43 28.87
N ASN A 485 14.95 56.95 28.75
CA ASN A 485 13.76 57.80 28.85
C ASN A 485 13.61 58.42 30.25
N SER A 486 13.88 57.66 31.31
CA SER A 486 13.82 58.16 32.68
C SER A 486 14.91 59.19 32.99
N GLU A 487 16.14 58.97 32.49
CA GLU A 487 17.22 59.96 32.59
C GLU A 487 16.86 61.27 31.88
N LEU A 488 16.27 61.18 30.68
CA LEU A 488 15.82 62.33 29.91
C LEU A 488 14.75 63.13 30.69
N GLU A 489 13.76 62.44 31.26
CA GLU A 489 12.66 63.08 31.99
C GLU A 489 13.14 63.78 33.27
N ASN A 490 14.11 63.19 33.98
CA ASN A 490 14.70 63.81 35.18
C ASN A 490 15.56 65.04 34.83
N ALA A 491 16.28 65.00 33.72
CA ALA A 491 17.02 66.17 33.22
C ALA A 491 16.08 67.32 32.85
N TYR A 492 14.93 67.02 32.23
CA TYR A 492 13.89 68.01 31.93
C TYR A 492 13.29 68.65 33.20
N LYS A 493 12.93 67.86 34.22
CA LYS A 493 12.38 68.36 35.49
C LYS A 493 13.36 69.22 36.28
N THR A 494 14.65 68.93 36.20
CA THR A 494 15.69 69.69 36.92
C THR A 494 15.92 71.07 36.29
N LEU A 495 15.73 71.20 34.97
CA LEU A 495 15.89 72.46 34.25
C LEU A 495 14.74 73.45 34.50
N GLU A 496 13.52 72.94 34.66
CA GLU A 496 12.30 73.74 34.87
C GLU A 496 12.28 74.43 36.26
N GLN A 497 12.88 73.82 37.28
CA GLN A 497 12.88 74.35 38.66
C GLN A 497 13.90 75.47 38.91
N VAL A 498 14.93 75.63 38.08
CA VAL A 498 15.97 76.66 38.24
C VAL A 498 15.54 78.03 37.66
N SER A 499 14.43 78.09 36.93
CA SER A 499 14.05 79.26 36.12
C SER A 499 12.97 80.20 36.72
N LEU A 500 12.55 80.02 37.98
CA LEU A 500 11.38 80.73 38.56
C LEU A 500 11.70 81.82 39.61
N ARG A 501 12.97 82.02 39.97
CA ARG A 501 13.40 83.06 40.93
C ARG A 501 14.43 83.98 40.32
N ASP A 502 14.44 85.24 40.75
CA ASP A 502 15.49 86.19 40.44
C ASP A 502 16.77 85.79 41.18
N THR A 503 17.87 85.60 40.45
CA THR A 503 19.12 85.07 40.99
C THR A 503 19.81 86.02 41.97
N LEU A 504 19.54 87.33 41.88
CA LEU A 504 20.15 88.34 42.74
C LEU A 504 19.39 88.53 44.06
N THR A 505 18.07 88.75 43.99
CA THR A 505 17.25 89.10 45.17
C THR A 505 16.61 87.86 45.83
N GLY A 506 16.56 86.74 45.12
CA GLY A 506 15.87 85.51 45.55
C GLY A 506 14.35 85.65 45.62
N LEU A 507 13.80 86.79 45.19
CA LEU A 507 12.36 86.98 44.98
C LEU A 507 11.89 86.21 43.74
N TYR A 508 10.57 86.10 43.58
CA TYR A 508 10.02 85.52 42.36
C TYR A 508 10.31 86.40 41.15
N ASN A 509 10.58 85.80 40.00
CA ASN A 509 10.76 86.54 38.76
C ASN A 509 9.41 86.78 38.05
N ARG A 510 9.41 87.62 37.01
CA ARG A 510 8.23 87.91 36.21
C ARG A 510 7.52 86.66 35.68
N HIS A 511 8.27 85.62 35.29
CA HIS A 511 7.70 84.38 34.74
C HIS A 511 6.87 83.61 35.79
N TYR A 512 7.31 83.61 37.06
CA TYR A 512 6.54 83.03 38.14
C TYR A 512 5.20 83.74 38.36
N LEU A 513 5.16 85.08 38.30
CA LEU A 513 3.89 85.83 38.36
C LEU A 513 2.96 85.44 37.21
N GLU A 514 3.46 85.43 35.97
CA GLU A 514 2.66 85.09 34.79
C GLU A 514 2.07 83.67 34.90
N SER A 515 2.75 82.74 35.58
CA SER A 515 2.23 81.40 35.84
C SER A 515 1.17 81.33 36.96
N GLN A 516 1.30 82.13 38.03
CA GLN A 516 0.46 82.01 39.24
C GLN A 516 -0.73 82.97 39.25
N LEU A 517 -0.58 84.15 38.66
CA LEU A 517 -1.59 85.20 38.70
C LEU A 517 -2.94 84.81 38.04
N PRO A 518 -3.00 84.04 36.92
CA PRO A 518 -4.26 83.58 36.34
C PRO A 518 -5.12 82.77 37.32
N ALA A 519 -4.49 81.96 38.17
CA ALA A 519 -5.19 81.16 39.16
C ALA A 519 -5.72 82.03 40.32
N GLU A 520 -4.95 83.00 40.80
CA GLU A 520 -5.35 83.87 41.91
C GLU A 520 -6.46 84.85 41.51
N ILE A 521 -6.44 85.41 40.29
CA ILE A 521 -7.54 86.26 39.80
C ILE A 521 -8.84 85.46 39.70
N LYS A 522 -8.80 84.24 39.16
CA LYS A 522 -9.98 83.35 39.12
C LYS A 522 -10.51 83.06 40.53
N ARG A 523 -9.62 82.81 41.49
CA ARG A 523 -9.98 82.56 42.90
C ARG A 523 -10.66 83.78 43.54
N SER A 524 -10.10 84.97 43.39
CA SER A 524 -10.68 86.22 43.91
C SER A 524 -12.04 86.54 43.26
N GLN A 525 -12.15 86.43 41.92
CA GLN A 525 -13.43 86.64 41.20
C GLN A 525 -14.53 85.66 41.63
N PHE A 526 -14.18 84.39 41.83
CA PHE A 526 -15.11 83.38 42.30
C PHE A 526 -15.61 83.68 43.73
N ALA A 527 -14.71 84.07 44.63
CA ALA A 527 -15.05 84.43 46.01
C ALA A 527 -15.97 85.68 46.09
N ILE A 528 -15.71 86.71 45.28
CA ILE A 528 -16.54 87.94 45.24
C ILE A 528 -17.96 87.65 44.72
N ARG A 529 -18.11 86.76 43.72
CA ARG A 529 -19.43 86.41 43.16
C ARG A 529 -20.35 85.65 44.13
N GLN A 530 -19.79 84.89 45.06
CA GLN A 530 -20.57 84.11 46.04
C GLN A 530 -21.09 84.94 47.22
N ASN A 531 -20.48 86.10 47.51
CA ASN A 531 -20.73 86.86 48.74
C ASN A 531 -21.77 87.98 48.56
N LYS A 532 -23.02 87.62 48.18
CA LYS A 532 -24.16 88.55 48.04
C LYS A 532 -24.86 88.91 49.36
N GLU A 533 -24.45 88.32 50.48
CA GLU A 533 -25.10 88.45 51.79
C GLU A 533 -24.11 88.93 52.86
N GLY A 534 -23.91 90.26 52.95
CA GLY A 534 -23.69 90.98 54.21
C GLY A 534 -22.42 90.75 55.07
N VAL A 535 -21.52 89.80 54.78
CA VAL A 535 -20.30 89.56 55.60
C VAL A 535 -19.04 89.98 54.84
N LYS A 536 -18.35 91.03 55.31
CA LYS A 536 -17.06 91.51 54.80
C LYS A 536 -15.97 90.44 54.99
N ALA A 537 -15.66 89.68 53.93
CA ALA A 537 -14.45 88.87 53.88
C ALA A 537 -13.43 89.56 52.96
N ASN A 538 -12.25 89.88 53.48
CA ASN A 538 -11.12 90.47 52.75
C ASN A 538 -10.65 89.51 51.63
N GLN A 539 -11.11 89.72 50.39
CA GLN A 539 -10.84 88.84 49.24
C GLN A 539 -10.36 89.62 48.00
N ASP A 540 -10.03 90.90 48.17
CA ASP A 540 -9.47 91.72 47.10
C ASP A 540 -8.01 91.32 46.86
N LEU A 541 -7.58 91.39 45.59
CA LEU A 541 -6.16 91.38 45.24
C LEU A 541 -5.69 92.82 45.13
N LEU A 542 -4.63 93.16 45.84
CA LEU A 542 -4.06 94.50 45.83
C LEU A 542 -2.76 94.47 45.02
N CYS A 543 -2.60 95.40 44.10
CA CYS A 543 -1.44 95.48 43.23
C CYS A 543 -0.66 96.77 43.54
N LEU A 544 0.62 96.61 43.89
CA LEU A 544 1.54 97.71 44.15
C LEU A 544 2.74 97.57 43.23
N LEU A 545 3.07 98.63 42.48
CA LEU A 545 4.33 98.74 41.75
C LEU A 545 5.20 99.75 42.46
N ILE A 546 6.39 99.31 42.81
CA ILE A 546 7.33 100.00 43.68
C ILE A 546 8.61 100.19 42.89
N ASP A 547 9.13 101.40 42.87
CA ASP A 547 10.38 101.71 42.19
C ASP A 547 11.29 102.51 43.10
N ILE A 548 12.58 102.15 43.08
CA ILE A 548 13.60 102.79 43.88
C ILE A 548 13.96 104.13 43.24
N ASP A 549 13.74 105.21 43.97
CA ASP A 549 13.97 106.55 43.47
C ASP A 549 15.45 106.79 43.18
N HIS A 550 15.75 107.35 42.01
CA HIS A 550 17.10 107.70 41.59
C HIS A 550 18.10 106.53 41.59
N PHE A 551 17.65 105.28 41.43
CA PHE A 551 18.53 104.11 41.49
C PHE A 551 19.65 104.14 40.44
N LYS A 552 19.37 104.64 39.23
CA LYS A 552 20.44 104.89 38.24
C LYS A 552 21.57 105.77 38.79
N ARG A 553 21.23 106.82 39.55
CA ARG A 553 22.23 107.67 40.21
C ARG A 553 22.98 106.92 41.31
N ILE A 554 22.34 106.02 42.04
CA ILE A 554 23.03 105.15 43.01
C ILE A 554 24.07 104.28 42.28
N ASN A 555 23.72 103.70 41.14
CA ASN A 555 24.65 102.94 40.32
C ASN A 555 25.77 103.79 39.73
N ASP A 556 25.46 104.99 39.25
CA ASP A 556 26.42 105.91 38.65
C ASP A 556 27.40 106.47 39.71
N ASP A 557 26.91 106.77 40.92
CA ASP A 557 27.69 107.36 42.01
C ASP A 557 28.49 106.32 42.83
N PHE A 558 27.97 105.09 43.00
CA PHE A 558 28.57 104.05 43.88
C PHE A 558 28.92 102.73 43.18
N GLY A 559 28.52 102.54 41.91
CA GLY A 559 28.77 101.34 41.11
C GLY A 559 27.64 100.29 41.17
N HIS A 560 27.63 99.36 40.20
CA HIS A 560 26.57 98.35 40.08
C HIS A 560 26.51 97.37 41.26
N ILE A 561 27.65 96.97 41.84
CA ILE A 561 27.70 96.07 43.00
C ILE A 561 27.02 96.72 44.21
N ALA A 562 27.16 98.04 44.33
CA ALA A 562 26.52 98.85 45.32
C ALA A 562 25.00 98.91 45.10
N GLY A 563 24.54 99.10 43.86
CA GLY A 563 23.13 98.96 43.49
C GLY A 563 22.56 97.57 43.77
N ASP A 564 23.32 96.50 43.51
CA ASP A 564 22.92 95.13 43.81
C ASP A 564 22.69 94.92 45.31
N LYS A 565 23.56 95.45 46.17
CA LYS A 565 23.34 95.45 47.64
C LYS A 565 22.07 96.20 48.02
N VAL A 566 21.81 97.35 47.38
CA VAL A 566 20.57 98.11 47.59
C VAL A 566 19.36 97.26 47.20
N LEU A 567 19.37 96.59 46.05
CA LEU A 567 18.29 95.70 45.61
C LEU A 567 18.07 94.51 46.56
N VAL A 568 19.14 93.90 47.06
CA VAL A 568 19.06 92.80 48.03
C VAL A 568 18.45 93.29 49.34
N LYS A 569 18.95 94.41 49.89
CA LYS A 569 18.40 94.99 51.14
C LYS A 569 16.96 95.45 50.95
N PHE A 570 16.65 96.05 49.81
CA PHE A 570 15.29 96.46 49.44
C PHE A 570 14.35 95.25 49.42
N SER A 571 14.78 94.13 48.83
CA SER A 571 13.99 92.89 48.83
C SER A 571 13.75 92.32 50.22
N GLN A 572 14.67 92.52 51.17
CA GLN A 572 14.50 92.13 52.57
C GLN A 572 13.45 93.01 53.25
N ILE A 573 13.52 94.33 53.05
CA ILE A 573 12.52 95.27 53.56
C ILE A 573 11.13 94.91 53.05
N LEU A 574 10.99 94.60 51.76
CA LEU A 574 9.70 94.16 51.20
C LEU A 574 9.18 92.87 51.87
N ARG A 575 10.06 91.90 52.18
CA ARG A 575 9.67 90.67 52.90
C ARG A 575 9.26 90.91 54.35
N GLU A 576 9.75 91.98 54.97
CA GLU A 576 9.36 92.37 56.33
C GLU A 576 8.03 93.15 56.33
N VAL A 577 7.81 93.96 55.29
CA VAL A 577 6.59 94.77 55.15
C VAL A 577 5.39 93.95 54.69
N PHE A 578 5.58 93.01 53.76
CA PHE A 578 4.52 92.19 53.16
C PHE A 578 4.51 90.76 53.72
N ARG A 579 3.38 90.06 53.62
CA ARG A 579 3.22 88.72 54.21
C ARG A 579 3.90 87.67 53.34
N GLN A 580 4.28 86.54 53.94
CA GLN A 580 4.83 85.39 53.19
C GLN A 580 3.86 84.85 52.12
N THR A 581 2.56 85.05 52.30
CA THR A 581 1.53 84.65 51.34
C THR A 581 1.39 85.60 50.15
N ASP A 582 1.93 86.81 50.25
CA ASP A 582 1.88 87.80 49.19
C ASP A 582 2.94 87.51 48.13
N LEU A 583 2.63 87.83 46.88
CA LEU A 583 3.56 87.64 45.79
C LEU A 583 4.46 88.88 45.69
N ILE A 584 5.73 88.72 46.06
CA ILE A 584 6.75 89.76 45.92
C ILE A 584 7.64 89.39 44.73
N ILE A 585 7.59 90.19 43.69
CA ILE A 585 8.25 89.94 42.40
C ILE A 585 9.21 91.06 42.08
N ARG A 586 10.41 90.71 41.62
CA ARG A 586 11.28 91.67 40.94
C ARG A 586 10.84 91.74 39.49
N TRP A 587 10.22 92.85 39.10
CA TRP A 587 9.59 93.00 37.79
C TRP A 587 10.63 93.29 36.70
N GLY A 588 11.63 94.11 37.03
CA GLY A 588 12.76 94.46 36.18
C GLY A 588 13.72 95.35 36.97
N GLY A 589 14.97 95.51 36.52
CA GLY A 589 15.97 96.46 37.06
C GLY A 589 15.84 96.80 38.56
N GLU A 590 15.19 97.94 38.83
CA GLU A 590 14.92 98.54 40.15
C GLU A 590 13.42 98.55 40.55
N GLU A 591 12.59 97.86 39.77
CA GLU A 591 11.13 97.80 39.92
C GLU A 591 10.69 96.50 40.59
N PHE A 592 9.84 96.64 41.60
CA PHE A 592 9.27 95.55 42.37
C PHE A 592 7.75 95.62 42.30
N LEU A 593 7.14 94.47 42.00
CA LEU A 593 5.70 94.33 41.95
C LEU A 593 5.26 93.44 43.12
N VAL A 594 4.27 93.93 43.87
CA VAL A 594 3.66 93.19 44.97
C VAL A 594 2.19 92.95 44.67
N VAL A 595 1.77 91.69 44.77
CA VAL A 595 0.35 91.31 44.73
C VAL A 595 -0.04 90.75 46.09
N CYS A 596 -0.77 91.55 46.88
CA CYS A 596 -1.27 91.10 48.18
C CYS A 596 -2.54 90.27 47.99
N ARG A 597 -2.59 89.12 48.68
CA ARG A 597 -3.72 88.19 48.58
C ARG A 597 -4.68 88.41 49.74
N GLN A 598 -5.96 88.11 49.54
CA GLN A 598 -6.98 88.06 50.60
C GLN A 598 -6.97 89.31 51.50
N SER A 599 -6.87 90.48 50.86
CA SER A 599 -6.72 91.75 51.55
C SER A 599 -7.96 92.62 51.35
N SER A 600 -8.06 93.72 52.10
CA SER A 600 -9.12 94.71 51.93
C SER A 600 -8.62 95.88 51.10
N LYS A 601 -9.39 96.38 50.13
CA LYS A 601 -9.03 97.64 49.42
C LYS A 601 -8.83 98.85 50.34
N GLN A 602 -9.36 98.82 51.57
CA GLN A 602 -9.15 99.89 52.56
C GLN A 602 -7.70 99.93 53.10
N GLU A 603 -6.98 98.81 53.05
CA GLU A 603 -5.61 98.67 53.56
C GLU A 603 -4.55 99.21 52.58
N LEU A 604 -4.92 99.48 51.32
CA LEU A 604 -4.00 99.92 50.26
C LEU A 604 -3.14 101.14 50.65
N PRO A 605 -3.73 102.28 51.10
CA PRO A 605 -2.95 103.45 51.48
C PRO A 605 -2.02 103.19 52.67
N GLU A 606 -2.48 102.41 53.65
CA GLU A 606 -1.70 102.07 54.85
C GLU A 606 -0.51 101.16 54.51
N LEU A 607 -0.70 100.18 53.63
CA LEU A 607 0.37 99.28 53.15
C LEU A 607 1.41 100.04 52.32
N ALA A 608 0.95 100.93 51.43
CA ALA A 608 1.85 101.75 50.64
C ALA A 608 2.65 102.72 51.51
N GLU A 609 2.01 103.37 52.50
CA GLU A 609 2.71 104.26 53.43
C GLU A 609 3.70 103.49 54.31
N ARG A 610 3.31 102.33 54.83
CA ARG A 610 4.21 101.48 55.62
C ARG A 610 5.44 101.05 54.82
N CYS A 611 5.26 100.68 53.54
CA CYS A 611 6.36 100.34 52.65
C CYS A 611 7.28 101.53 52.41
N ARG A 612 6.71 102.69 52.04
CA ARG A 612 7.45 103.92 51.77
C ARG A 612 8.24 104.39 53.00
N ALA A 613 7.62 104.39 54.17
CA ALA A 613 8.25 104.76 55.44
C ALA A 613 9.37 103.78 55.83
N ALA A 614 9.13 102.47 55.73
CA ALA A 614 10.15 101.46 56.04
C ALA A 614 11.39 101.57 55.15
N VAL A 615 11.21 101.90 53.87
CA VAL A 615 12.33 102.17 52.96
C VAL A 615 13.03 103.47 53.33
N ALA A 616 12.29 104.56 53.56
CA ALA A 616 12.87 105.88 53.84
C ALA A 616 13.57 105.98 55.21
N GLU A 617 13.21 105.14 56.18
CA GLU A 617 13.86 105.04 57.49
C GLU A 617 15.06 104.08 57.49
N ALA A 618 15.12 103.15 56.53
CA ALA A 618 16.17 102.16 56.45
C ALA A 618 17.49 102.76 55.93
N THR A 619 18.59 102.45 56.61
CA THR A 619 19.93 102.77 56.13
C THR A 619 20.45 101.67 55.19
N PHE A 620 21.05 102.08 54.08
CA PHE A 620 21.61 101.16 53.08
C PHE A 620 23.15 101.22 53.12
N ASP A 621 23.78 100.12 53.55
CA ASP A 621 25.23 99.99 53.70
C ASP A 621 25.90 99.66 52.36
N VAL A 622 26.11 100.69 51.56
CA VAL A 622 26.64 100.55 50.20
C VAL A 622 28.17 100.48 50.20
N ASN A 623 28.83 101.29 51.05
CA ASN A 623 30.27 101.28 51.33
C ASN A 623 30.53 101.35 52.85
N ALA A 624 31.65 100.77 53.32
CA ALA A 624 31.88 100.42 54.73
C ALA A 624 31.82 101.59 55.74
N ASP A 625 31.97 102.84 55.30
CA ASP A 625 32.09 103.99 56.21
C ASP A 625 30.96 105.03 56.10
N ASN A 626 30.04 104.94 55.12
CA ASN A 626 28.94 105.91 54.95
C ASN A 626 27.65 105.25 54.42
N PRO A 627 26.62 105.00 55.27
CA PRO A 627 25.33 104.52 54.80
C PRO A 627 24.59 105.60 54.00
N ILE A 628 23.88 105.20 52.94
CA ILE A 628 23.03 106.10 52.16
C ILE A 628 21.55 105.94 52.54
N GLN A 629 20.79 107.00 52.34
CA GLN A 629 19.34 106.99 52.45
C GLN A 629 18.74 106.81 51.06
N VAL A 630 17.83 105.85 50.93
CA VAL A 630 17.15 105.52 49.67
C VAL A 630 15.66 105.70 49.89
N THR A 631 14.97 106.25 48.89
CA THR A 631 13.51 106.38 48.92
C THR A 631 12.90 105.56 47.79
N CYS A 632 11.61 105.30 47.88
CA CYS A 632 10.86 104.68 46.79
C CYS A 632 9.59 105.44 46.49
N SER A 633 9.18 105.38 45.24
CA SER A 633 7.86 105.80 44.79
C SER A 633 6.97 104.58 44.58
N ILE A 634 5.68 104.70 44.90
CA ILE A 634 4.74 103.58 44.82
C ILE A 634 3.47 104.00 44.06
N GLY A 635 3.14 103.22 43.04
CA GLY A 635 1.81 103.21 42.42
C GLY A 635 1.00 102.05 42.97
N PHE A 636 -0.30 102.21 43.18
CA PHE A 636 -1.16 101.06 43.54
C PHE A 636 -2.59 101.15 43.02
N SER A 637 -3.24 99.98 42.92
CA SER A 637 -4.65 99.79 42.60
C SER A 637 -5.15 98.44 43.09
N VAL A 638 -6.48 98.29 43.18
CA VAL A 638 -7.14 96.98 43.26
C VAL A 638 -7.03 96.24 41.91
N LEU A 639 -6.85 94.92 41.96
CA LEU A 639 -6.80 94.00 40.81
C LEU A 639 -8.00 93.03 40.88
N PRO A 640 -8.96 93.07 39.94
CA PRO A 640 -9.09 94.01 38.83
C PRO A 640 -9.70 95.37 39.24
N PRO A 641 -9.39 96.47 38.54
CA PRO A 641 -10.05 97.78 38.71
C PRO A 641 -11.51 97.75 38.23
N HIS A 642 -11.86 96.82 37.34
CA HIS A 642 -13.22 96.60 36.85
C HIS A 642 -13.67 95.16 36.97
N HIS A 643 -14.83 94.96 37.59
CA HIS A 643 -15.41 93.64 37.82
C HIS A 643 -16.29 93.18 36.65
N ASN A 644 -15.78 92.97 35.41
CA ASN A 644 -16.50 92.19 34.38
C ASN A 644 -15.76 91.82 33.08
N THR A 645 -14.43 91.86 33.03
CA THR A 645 -13.63 91.62 31.80
C THR A 645 -12.74 90.37 31.91
N GLN A 646 -12.07 89.98 30.81
CA GLN A 646 -11.21 88.80 30.74
C GLN A 646 -9.90 89.00 31.56
N PHE A 647 -9.21 87.91 31.94
CA PHE A 647 -8.00 87.97 32.78
C PHE A 647 -6.90 88.86 32.18
N ASP A 648 -6.57 88.65 30.90
CA ASP A 648 -5.46 89.35 30.25
C ASP A 648 -5.72 90.87 30.17
N GLU A 649 -6.95 91.25 29.86
CA GLU A 649 -7.39 92.66 29.83
C GLU A 649 -7.33 93.30 31.22
N ASN A 650 -7.80 92.60 32.25
CA ASN A 650 -7.74 93.07 33.63
C ASN A 650 -6.31 93.26 34.12
N TRP A 651 -5.43 92.31 33.84
CA TRP A 651 -4.03 92.42 34.22
C TRP A 651 -3.34 93.58 33.52
N GLN A 652 -3.48 93.69 32.19
CA GLN A 652 -2.90 94.78 31.40
C GLN A 652 -3.40 96.15 31.84
N GLN A 653 -4.72 96.30 32.05
CA GLN A 653 -5.32 97.57 32.48
C GLN A 653 -4.88 97.94 33.91
N THR A 654 -4.80 96.97 34.82
CA THR A 654 -4.33 97.23 36.19
C THR A 654 -2.86 97.62 36.19
N PHE A 655 -2.02 96.89 35.47
CA PHE A 655 -0.60 97.20 35.39
C PHE A 655 -0.38 98.60 34.82
N ALA A 656 -1.06 98.96 33.72
CA ALA A 656 -0.99 100.29 33.13
C ALA A 656 -1.48 101.40 34.10
N LEU A 657 -2.52 101.13 34.89
CA LEU A 657 -3.03 102.06 35.90
C LEU A 657 -2.03 102.28 37.03
N VAL A 658 -1.48 101.20 37.57
CA VAL A 658 -0.52 101.22 38.67
C VAL A 658 0.78 101.90 38.23
N ASP A 659 1.26 101.61 37.02
CA ASP A 659 2.42 102.28 36.41
C ASP A 659 2.18 103.78 36.22
N TYR A 660 1.01 104.19 35.73
CA TYR A 660 0.66 105.61 35.60
C TYR A 660 0.63 106.32 36.96
N CYS A 661 0.12 105.66 38.01
CA CYS A 661 0.14 106.19 39.37
C CYS A 661 1.56 106.29 39.93
N LEU A 662 2.41 105.29 39.70
CA LEU A 662 3.81 105.32 40.07
C LEU A 662 4.53 106.49 39.39
N TYR A 663 4.27 106.69 38.10
CA TYR A 663 4.87 107.80 37.36
C TYR A 663 4.39 109.16 37.87
N ALA A 664 3.10 109.29 38.21
CA ALA A 664 2.57 110.49 38.88
C ALA A 664 3.24 110.74 40.23
N ALA A 665 3.49 109.72 41.04
CA ALA A 665 4.23 109.85 42.30
C ALA A 665 5.67 110.34 42.09
N LYS A 666 6.36 109.82 41.07
CA LYS A 666 7.71 110.25 40.70
C LYS A 666 7.76 111.71 40.21
N LEU A 667 6.75 112.18 39.47
CA LEU A 667 6.66 113.57 39.01
C LEU A 667 6.32 114.54 40.14
N SER A 668 5.53 114.09 41.12
CA SER A 668 5.04 114.91 42.23
C SER A 668 6.06 115.15 43.35
N GLY A 669 7.30 114.67 43.19
CA GLY A 669 8.39 114.91 44.14
C GLY A 669 9.12 113.66 44.63
N ARG A 670 8.69 112.44 44.23
CA ARG A 670 9.23 111.15 44.70
C ARG A 670 9.06 110.94 46.20
N ASN A 671 9.55 109.81 46.72
CA ASN A 671 9.37 109.39 48.12
C ASN A 671 7.91 109.49 48.57
N GLY A 672 7.01 108.91 47.78
CA GLY A 672 5.58 109.10 47.93
C GLY A 672 4.80 108.05 47.17
N TRP A 673 3.50 108.00 47.45
CA TRP A 673 2.59 107.09 46.78
C TRP A 673 1.37 107.81 46.23
N VAL A 674 0.91 107.33 45.09
CA VAL A 674 -0.34 107.72 44.43
C VAL A 674 -1.02 106.42 44.04
N GLY A 675 -2.33 106.34 44.24
CA GLY A 675 -3.06 105.15 43.84
C GLY A 675 -4.56 105.35 43.78
N VAL A 676 -5.22 104.40 43.12
CA VAL A 676 -6.67 104.36 43.02
C VAL A 676 -7.19 103.36 44.06
N ALA A 677 -7.83 103.87 45.11
CA ALA A 677 -8.36 103.06 46.21
C ALA A 677 -9.73 102.44 45.87
N ASP A 678 -10.50 103.07 44.97
CA ASP A 678 -11.77 102.56 44.45
C ASP A 678 -12.11 103.20 43.10
N SER A 679 -12.67 102.44 42.17
CA SER A 679 -13.13 102.92 40.86
C SER A 679 -14.55 102.42 40.60
N SER A 680 -15.55 103.32 40.59
CA SER A 680 -16.94 102.95 40.33
C SER A 680 -17.26 103.02 38.83
N SER A 681 -18.02 102.03 38.34
CA SER A 681 -18.54 101.99 36.96
C SER A 681 -20.03 102.38 36.86
N GLN A 682 -20.65 102.84 37.96
CA GLN A 682 -22.03 103.32 37.94
C GLN A 682 -22.09 104.78 37.44
N ARG A 683 -22.77 105.00 36.30
CA ARG A 683 -23.00 106.33 35.72
C ARG A 683 -23.67 107.27 36.73
N LYS A 684 -22.93 108.27 37.24
CA LYS A 684 -23.48 109.52 37.74
C LYS A 684 -23.24 110.65 36.72
N ALA A 685 -24.15 111.61 36.68
CA ALA A 685 -24.34 112.58 35.60
C ALA A 685 -23.33 113.75 35.54
N SER A 686 -22.08 113.57 35.96
CA SER A 686 -21.08 114.66 35.98
C SER A 686 -19.67 114.10 35.71
N PRO A 687 -19.02 114.44 34.57
CA PRO A 687 -17.66 113.98 34.30
C PRO A 687 -16.68 114.58 35.32
N SER A 688 -15.83 113.76 35.94
CA SER A 688 -14.73 114.25 36.76
C SER A 688 -13.63 114.89 35.88
N SER A 689 -12.96 115.92 36.40
CA SER A 689 -11.94 116.69 35.67
C SER A 689 -10.51 116.14 35.82
N LEU A 690 -10.32 114.98 36.44
CA LEU A 690 -8.99 114.45 36.77
C LEU A 690 -8.35 113.75 35.54
N PRO A 691 -7.04 113.96 35.27
CA PRO A 691 -6.35 113.34 34.12
C PRO A 691 -6.41 111.80 34.11
N ILE A 692 -6.31 111.17 35.28
CA ILE A 692 -6.37 109.70 35.41
C ILE A 692 -7.74 109.13 35.00
N ASP A 693 -8.84 109.84 35.30
CA ASP A 693 -10.19 109.38 34.96
C ASP A 693 -10.43 109.42 33.44
N LYS A 694 -9.84 110.41 32.75
CA LYS A 694 -9.84 110.49 31.29
C LYS A 694 -9.01 109.38 30.65
N LYS A 695 -7.78 109.16 31.12
CA LYS A 695 -6.86 108.18 30.52
C LYS A 695 -7.37 106.74 30.63
N PHE A 696 -8.04 106.39 31.74
CA PHE A 696 -8.53 105.03 31.99
C PHE A 696 -10.05 104.88 31.88
N ASN A 697 -10.76 105.90 31.38
CA ASN A 697 -12.22 105.91 31.19
C ASN A 697 -13.03 105.59 32.47
N PHE A 698 -12.61 106.13 33.61
CA PHE A 698 -13.34 105.97 34.87
C PHE A 698 -14.46 107.01 34.99
N SER A 699 -15.61 106.59 35.52
CA SER A 699 -16.72 107.53 35.77
C SER A 699 -16.42 108.44 36.98
N GLN A 700 -15.73 107.89 37.98
CA GLN A 700 -15.14 108.60 39.12
C GLN A 700 -14.13 107.66 39.80
N SER A 701 -12.88 108.08 39.93
CA SER A 701 -11.89 107.38 40.78
C SER A 701 -11.79 108.03 42.16
N LYS A 702 -11.56 107.18 43.18
CA LYS A 702 -11.16 107.62 44.51
C LYS A 702 -9.65 107.52 44.61
N ILE A 703 -8.99 108.65 44.37
CA ILE A 703 -7.53 108.78 44.44
C ILE A 703 -7.12 108.92 45.90
N ALA A 704 -6.09 108.17 46.30
CA ALA A 704 -5.39 108.32 47.55
C ALA A 704 -3.94 108.70 47.26
N THR A 705 -3.35 109.57 48.09
CA THR A 705 -1.95 109.96 47.96
C THR A 705 -1.31 110.31 49.31
N SER A 706 0.01 110.16 49.40
CA SER A 706 0.83 110.68 50.51
C SER A 706 1.10 112.18 50.42
N PHE A 707 0.81 112.83 49.29
CA PHE A 707 1.01 114.27 49.13
C PHE A 707 -0.13 115.06 49.80
N ASN A 708 0.14 116.31 50.20
CA ASN A 708 -0.76 117.13 51.04
C ASN A 708 -2.22 117.18 50.56
N ASN A 709 -2.45 117.19 49.24
CA ASN A 709 -3.77 117.12 48.64
C ASN A 709 -3.67 116.60 47.18
N ILE A 710 -4.80 116.22 46.59
CA ILE A 710 -4.88 115.73 45.20
C ILE A 710 -4.35 116.76 44.19
N ALA A 711 -4.48 118.06 44.47
CA ALA A 711 -3.96 119.12 43.59
C ALA A 711 -2.42 119.23 43.60
N SER A 712 -1.75 118.59 44.56
CA SER A 712 -0.29 118.51 44.63
C SER A 712 0.28 117.42 43.71
N ILE A 713 -0.58 116.58 43.13
CA ILE A 713 -0.18 115.52 42.22
C ILE A 713 0.06 116.13 40.84
N THR A 714 1.29 116.02 40.35
CA THR A 714 1.64 116.30 38.95
C THR A 714 1.37 115.05 38.13
N TRP A 715 0.36 115.13 37.27
CA TRP A 715 -0.01 114.02 36.40
C TRP A 715 0.89 113.98 35.16
N PRO A 716 1.26 112.78 34.68
CA PRO A 716 1.92 112.64 33.41
C PRO A 716 1.06 113.14 32.25
N ASP A 717 1.67 113.89 31.32
CA ASP A 717 1.04 114.30 30.07
C ASP A 717 0.53 113.07 29.29
N GLU A 718 -0.60 113.22 28.59
CA GLU A 718 -1.37 112.12 27.98
C GLU A 718 -0.57 111.22 27.03
#